data_AF-A0A9P2RYM8-F1
#
_entry.id   AF-A0A9P2RYM8-F1
#
_cell.length_a   1.000
_cell.length_b   1.000
_cell.length_c   1.000
_cell.angle_alpha   90.00
_cell.angle_beta   90.00
_cell.angle_gamma   90.00
#
_symmetry.space_group_name_H-M   'P 1'
#
loop_
_entity.id
_entity.type
_entity.pdbx_description
1 polymer ?
#
loop_
_entity_poly.entity_id
_entity_poly.type
_entity_poly.pdbx_seq_one_letter_code
_entity_poly.pdbx_strand_id
1 'polypeptide(L)'
;MRDNQANYSASHTSEQQKTSKICDTLSFTAPRAKNLRDTFPAKEEIAPYLLRKMSSSEVQEENMSPRNFIYPNNITLKNKYGIRNYRQFQTQCAHDSARAIINLRHEAPPQKLTSAYLLYIHQTLFKNTFEWAGQTRDKPFTFEDGTVACMPKMKKAGIFFASGEKVQEGLRNLDRTLSEKNNLQDLTREEFIEHATEMMIQLNYTHPFREGNGRTQRMFFEKLGQIAGHELEFSLVTKERMNLASIASLKFGDSEAMKYLFDDISNPEKTLILKEFMDHMKTIGLESINHRLIMTAKEGETYTGFYRGSGANGFMVDVNGTFIIGNKNNLSPEQLKTLKVGDALSFTAPRAQDLQQTLIPREKIAPLTRDEIAERVQNSALVQTSIRKIEELCKIVYGDPHILQNKMPKIKIPVTTENIAEGEQFARQVESFPQSMHRLHGINICGIKSGARAHAEENILPLSHAIFNYVHAVRLAENNILENHQLKQKRCEKSVKTPSQAMNNLFSLSKEQQQEFLAQSPELRMQINTYMLQLQERLSPCEQRAIRENNYQELAKTIGTSVNNAKEIAKIFQKGKEIQLNMQPEHFLHRQSKEHAAASWNKSTKEYAQISSQSVMNTKQLIKSIKQEKAPQQSIQRHKTENVKVMTMCL
;
A
#
# COMPACT_ATOMS: atom_id res chain seq x y z
N MET A 1 -53.17 15.30 -17.85
CA MET A 1 -51.91 16.05 -18.12
C MET A 1 -51.60 17.03 -17.00
N ARG A 2 -51.47 16.48 -15.79
CA ARG A 2 -50.82 16.97 -14.58
C ARG A 2 -50.34 15.68 -13.88
N ASP A 3 -49.26 15.77 -13.11
CA ASP A 3 -48.58 14.68 -12.39
C ASP A 3 -47.37 14.07 -13.13
N ASN A 4 -46.24 14.80 -13.09
CA ASN A 4 -44.90 14.22 -12.93
C ASN A 4 -43.81 15.29 -12.70
N GLN A 5 -43.93 16.05 -11.60
CA GLN A 5 -42.85 16.91 -11.07
C GLN A 5 -42.85 16.86 -9.54
N ALA A 6 -42.56 15.69 -8.97
CA ALA A 6 -42.25 15.54 -7.55
C ALA A 6 -41.56 14.19 -7.32
N ASN A 7 -40.28 14.05 -7.68
CA ASN A 7 -39.38 13.00 -7.18
C ASN A 7 -37.92 13.18 -7.67
N TYR A 8 -37.36 14.39 -7.59
CA TYR A 8 -35.93 14.60 -7.89
C TYR A 8 -35.24 15.61 -6.94
N SER A 9 -35.78 15.79 -5.73
CA SER A 9 -35.32 16.81 -4.77
C SER A 9 -35.09 16.29 -3.35
N ALA A 10 -34.99 14.97 -3.14
CA ALA A 10 -34.79 14.38 -1.81
C ALA A 10 -33.54 13.48 -1.65
N SER A 11 -32.64 13.42 -2.62
CA SER A 11 -31.42 12.59 -2.56
C SER A 11 -30.10 13.37 -2.66
N HIS A 12 -30.13 14.71 -2.59
CA HIS A 12 -28.92 15.56 -2.68
C HIS A 12 -28.54 16.30 -1.41
N THR A 13 -29.29 16.15 -0.31
CA THR A 13 -29.03 16.83 0.96
C THR A 13 -28.42 15.95 2.05
N SER A 14 -28.37 14.62 1.90
CA SER A 14 -27.70 13.73 2.89
C SER A 14 -26.24 13.38 2.56
N GLU A 15 -25.76 13.65 1.35
CA GLU A 15 -24.36 13.41 0.94
C GLU A 15 -23.45 14.63 1.20
N GLN A 16 -24.01 15.84 1.24
CA GLN A 16 -23.28 17.06 1.63
C GLN A 16 -23.01 17.17 3.14
N GLN A 17 -23.80 16.49 3.99
CA GLN A 17 -23.53 16.44 5.44
C GLN A 17 -22.55 15.33 5.86
N LYS A 18 -22.28 14.34 5.01
CA LYS A 18 -21.25 13.30 5.27
C LYS A 18 -19.85 13.68 4.78
N THR A 19 -19.75 14.56 3.78
CA THR A 19 -18.48 15.15 3.32
C THR A 19 -18.02 16.33 4.19
N SER A 20 -18.93 16.98 4.92
CA SER A 20 -18.61 18.03 5.90
C SER A 20 -17.90 17.51 7.15
N LYS A 21 -18.06 16.23 7.55
CA LYS A 21 -17.41 15.68 8.77
C LYS A 21 -15.95 15.25 8.60
N ILE A 22 -15.41 15.26 7.37
CA ILE A 22 -13.97 15.02 7.12
C ILE A 22 -13.20 16.36 6.99
N CYS A 23 -13.91 17.49 6.84
CA CYS A 23 -13.30 18.82 6.75
C CYS A 23 -12.87 19.42 8.10
N ASP A 24 -13.35 18.89 9.23
CA ASP A 24 -13.14 19.49 10.56
C ASP A 24 -11.84 19.06 11.28
N THR A 25 -10.98 18.24 10.67
CA THR A 25 -9.68 17.83 11.27
C THR A 25 -8.45 18.53 10.70
N LEU A 26 -8.62 19.54 9.85
CA LEU A 26 -7.52 20.37 9.33
C LEU A 26 -7.65 21.81 9.83
N SER A 27 -7.51 22.01 11.14
CA SER A 27 -7.37 23.35 11.73
C SER A 27 -5.97 23.91 11.43
N PHE A 28 -5.90 24.85 10.49
CA PHE A 28 -4.67 25.54 10.12
C PHE A 28 -4.47 26.79 10.99
N THR A 29 -3.51 26.76 11.91
CA THR A 29 -2.96 27.98 12.53
C THR A 29 -1.62 28.31 11.87
N ALA A 30 -1.58 29.43 11.13
CA ALA A 30 -0.35 30.02 10.62
C ALA A 30 0.40 30.78 11.73
N PRO A 31 1.73 30.63 11.89
CA PRO A 31 2.50 31.51 12.78
C PRO A 31 2.72 32.90 12.15
N ARG A 32 2.49 33.93 12.97
CA ARG A 32 2.73 35.36 12.72
C ARG A 32 4.17 35.66 12.27
N ALA A 33 4.30 36.47 11.23
CA ALA A 33 5.53 37.17 10.87
C ALA A 33 5.88 38.25 11.92
N LYS A 34 7.14 38.27 12.39
CA LYS A 34 7.70 39.38 13.18
C LYS A 34 8.30 40.43 12.23
N ASN A 35 7.94 41.68 12.51
CA ASN A 35 8.41 42.91 11.88
C ASN A 35 9.93 43.06 11.91
N LEU A 36 10.48 43.67 10.86
CA LEU A 36 11.68 44.51 10.92
C LEU A 36 11.57 45.58 9.83
N ARG A 37 11.09 46.76 10.25
CA ARG A 37 11.30 48.05 9.57
C ARG A 37 12.61 48.65 10.09
N ASP A 38 13.07 49.67 9.37
CA ASP A 38 14.19 50.59 9.65
C ASP A 38 15.50 50.13 9.03
N THR A 39 15.92 50.71 7.91
CA THR A 39 16.66 51.98 7.93
C THR A 39 16.74 52.58 6.51
N PHE A 40 16.42 53.88 6.39
CA PHE A 40 16.72 54.72 5.23
C PHE A 40 17.98 55.56 5.52
N PRO A 41 18.74 55.96 4.48
CA PRO A 41 19.28 57.31 4.47
C PRO A 41 18.90 58.12 3.22
N ALA A 42 18.69 59.40 3.54
CA ALA A 42 18.52 60.66 2.83
C ALA A 42 18.75 60.81 1.30
N LYS A 43 17.98 61.77 0.79
CA LYS A 43 18.01 62.46 -0.50
C LYS A 43 19.36 63.16 -0.77
N GLU A 44 19.75 63.21 -2.04
CA GLU A 44 20.58 64.29 -2.60
C GLU A 44 20.00 64.80 -3.93
N GLU A 45 20.31 66.06 -4.19
CA GLU A 45 19.57 67.04 -5.01
C GLU A 45 19.75 66.92 -6.52
N ILE A 46 18.78 67.51 -7.22
CA ILE A 46 18.71 67.67 -8.68
C ILE A 46 19.42 68.97 -9.06
N ALA A 47 20.27 68.93 -10.08
CA ALA A 47 20.67 70.11 -10.87
C ALA A 47 20.44 69.87 -12.37
N PRO A 48 20.08 70.89 -13.17
CA PRO A 48 19.41 70.71 -14.46
C PRO A 48 20.37 70.55 -15.64
N TYR A 49 20.01 69.64 -16.55
CA TYR A 49 20.71 69.34 -17.81
C TYR A 49 20.47 70.41 -18.89
N LEU A 50 21.57 70.83 -19.53
CA LEU A 50 21.60 71.59 -20.79
C LEU A 50 21.24 70.66 -21.97
N LEU A 51 20.32 71.13 -22.83
CA LEU A 51 19.87 70.45 -24.05
C LEU A 51 20.97 70.43 -25.13
N ARG A 52 21.42 69.23 -25.51
CA ARG A 52 22.18 68.96 -26.74
C ARG A 52 21.33 68.05 -27.63
N LYS A 53 21.04 68.46 -28.87
CA LYS A 53 20.36 67.61 -29.87
C LYS A 53 21.30 66.49 -30.31
N MET A 54 20.85 65.24 -30.17
CA MET A 54 21.58 64.02 -30.53
C MET A 54 21.05 63.41 -31.84
N SER A 55 21.93 62.68 -32.52
CA SER A 55 21.81 62.11 -33.87
C SER A 55 21.06 60.77 -33.90
N SER A 56 20.67 60.28 -35.09
CA SER A 56 19.77 59.11 -35.25
C SER A 56 20.31 57.76 -34.74
N SER A 57 21.61 57.61 -34.51
CA SER A 57 22.19 56.42 -33.84
C SER A 57 22.05 56.47 -32.32
N GLU A 58 21.96 57.66 -31.73
CA GLU A 58 21.79 57.87 -30.28
C GLU A 58 20.31 57.67 -29.85
N VAL A 59 19.37 57.81 -30.78
CA VAL A 59 17.92 57.57 -30.57
C VAL A 59 17.59 56.08 -30.32
N GLN A 60 18.45 55.15 -30.75
CA GLN A 60 18.27 53.71 -30.47
C GLN A 60 18.64 53.33 -29.02
N GLU A 61 19.56 54.05 -28.39
CA GLU A 61 19.93 53.80 -26.98
C GLU A 61 18.91 54.40 -25.99
N GLU A 62 18.26 55.53 -26.32
CA GLU A 62 17.25 56.16 -25.45
C GLU A 62 15.92 55.37 -25.35
N ASN A 63 15.59 54.55 -26.35
CA ASN A 63 14.35 53.74 -26.37
C ASN A 63 14.53 52.31 -25.89
N MET A 64 15.74 51.88 -25.52
CA MET A 64 16.01 50.55 -25.01
C MET A 64 15.69 50.47 -23.52
N SER A 65 14.65 49.73 -23.14
CA SER A 65 14.25 49.62 -21.73
C SER A 65 13.78 48.21 -21.35
N PRO A 66 14.12 47.71 -20.13
CA PRO A 66 13.51 46.49 -19.60
C PRO A 66 11.99 46.59 -19.47
N ARG A 67 11.44 47.81 -19.36
CA ARG A 67 9.99 48.05 -19.29
C ARG A 67 9.27 47.70 -20.58
N ASN A 68 9.96 47.72 -21.72
CA ASN A 68 9.36 47.47 -23.03
C ASN A 68 8.93 46.00 -23.22
N PHE A 69 9.35 45.08 -22.32
CA PHE A 69 8.81 43.73 -22.26
C PHE A 69 7.35 43.66 -21.78
N ILE A 70 6.82 44.73 -21.18
CA ILE A 70 5.50 44.78 -20.52
C ILE A 70 4.62 45.81 -21.26
N TYR A 71 3.31 45.59 -21.28
CA TYR A 71 2.40 46.62 -21.79
C TYR A 71 2.49 47.92 -20.96
N PRO A 72 2.34 49.11 -21.58
CA PRO A 72 2.28 50.37 -20.84
C PRO A 72 1.24 50.34 -19.72
N ASN A 73 1.60 50.83 -18.54
CA ASN A 73 0.74 50.88 -17.34
C ASN A 73 0.14 49.51 -16.93
N ASN A 74 0.87 48.42 -17.19
CA ASN A 74 0.45 47.06 -16.87
C ASN A 74 1.58 46.27 -16.20
N ILE A 75 1.27 45.08 -15.68
CA ILE A 75 2.23 44.10 -15.14
C ILE A 75 2.44 42.88 -16.07
N THR A 76 1.64 42.78 -17.13
CA THR A 76 1.58 41.65 -18.06
C THR A 76 2.58 41.83 -19.19
N LEU A 77 3.36 40.79 -19.47
CA LEU A 77 4.31 40.76 -20.59
C LEU A 77 3.57 40.92 -21.92
N LYS A 78 4.18 41.65 -22.86
CA LYS A 78 3.71 41.70 -24.25
C LYS A 78 3.64 40.28 -24.81
N ASN A 79 2.51 39.93 -25.39
CA ASN A 79 2.24 38.59 -25.88
C ASN A 79 1.43 38.61 -27.18
N LYS A 80 1.61 37.59 -28.01
CA LYS A 80 0.98 37.46 -29.33
C LYS A 80 -0.55 37.33 -29.28
N TYR A 81 -1.12 37.06 -28.11
CA TYR A 81 -2.57 37.03 -27.92
C TYR A 81 -3.19 38.42 -27.75
N GLY A 82 -2.39 39.44 -27.48
CA GLY A 82 -2.89 40.78 -27.10
C GLY A 82 -3.52 40.84 -25.70
N ILE A 83 -3.35 39.80 -24.87
CA ILE A 83 -4.00 39.72 -23.56
C ILE A 83 -3.26 40.59 -22.54
N ARG A 84 -3.95 41.58 -21.96
CA ARG A 84 -3.40 42.50 -20.95
C ARG A 84 -3.77 42.12 -19.51
N ASN A 85 -4.74 41.23 -19.32
CA ASN A 85 -5.10 40.72 -18.00
C ASN A 85 -4.12 39.63 -17.58
N TYR A 86 -3.46 39.83 -16.43
CA TYR A 86 -2.40 38.94 -15.96
C TYR A 86 -2.86 37.48 -15.78
N ARG A 87 -4.03 37.25 -15.17
CA ARG A 87 -4.53 35.90 -14.90
C ARG A 87 -4.90 35.18 -16.19
N GLN A 88 -5.62 35.85 -17.10
CA GLN A 88 -5.97 35.29 -18.41
C GLN A 88 -4.72 34.96 -19.23
N PHE A 89 -3.72 35.85 -19.22
CA PHE A 89 -2.43 35.61 -19.87
C PHE A 89 -1.73 34.38 -19.30
N GLN A 90 -1.69 34.23 -17.96
CA GLN A 90 -1.08 33.07 -17.32
C GLN A 90 -1.77 31.76 -17.72
N THR A 91 -3.10 31.73 -17.74
CA THR A 91 -3.87 30.54 -18.16
C THR A 91 -3.58 30.18 -19.61
N GLN A 92 -3.62 31.15 -20.53
CA GLN A 92 -3.36 30.89 -21.95
C GLN A 92 -1.90 30.46 -22.21
N CYS A 93 -0.93 31.15 -21.58
CA CYS A 93 0.49 30.79 -21.68
C CYS A 93 0.75 29.38 -21.11
N ALA A 94 0.12 29.03 -19.98
CA ALA A 94 0.23 27.69 -19.41
C ALA A 94 -0.30 26.63 -20.37
N HIS A 95 -1.49 26.84 -20.93
CA HIS A 95 -2.13 25.94 -21.90
C HIS A 95 -1.24 25.69 -23.13
N ASP A 96 -0.76 26.75 -23.79
CA ASP A 96 0.07 26.60 -24.99
C ASP A 96 1.44 25.95 -24.69
N SER A 97 2.06 26.32 -23.57
CA SER A 97 3.32 25.70 -23.16
C SER A 97 3.15 24.22 -22.78
N ALA A 98 2.03 23.81 -22.19
CA ALA A 98 1.75 22.42 -21.85
C ALA A 98 1.64 21.55 -23.12
N ARG A 99 0.95 22.06 -24.15
CA ARG A 99 0.89 21.41 -25.47
C ARG A 99 2.26 21.27 -26.12
N ALA A 100 3.09 22.33 -26.06
CA ALA A 100 4.45 22.29 -26.60
C ALA A 100 5.36 21.31 -25.84
N ILE A 101 5.24 21.19 -24.51
CA ILE A 101 5.97 20.21 -23.70
C ILE A 101 5.67 18.78 -24.17
N ILE A 102 4.41 18.46 -24.45
CA ILE A 102 4.02 17.13 -24.94
C ILE A 102 4.76 16.82 -26.26
N ASN A 103 4.77 17.76 -27.20
CA ASN A 103 5.46 17.56 -28.49
C ASN A 103 6.97 17.37 -28.29
N LEU A 104 7.62 18.21 -27.49
CA LEU A 104 9.06 18.12 -27.20
C LEU A 104 9.46 16.78 -26.55
N ARG A 105 8.57 16.17 -25.74
CA ARG A 105 8.84 14.84 -25.15
C ARG A 105 8.86 13.73 -26.20
N HIS A 106 8.05 13.83 -27.26
CA HIS A 106 8.01 12.86 -28.36
C HIS A 106 9.12 13.06 -29.39
N GLU A 107 9.72 14.26 -29.46
CA GLU A 107 10.88 14.51 -30.32
C GLU A 107 12.09 13.67 -29.86
N ALA A 108 12.83 13.09 -30.81
CA ALA A 108 14.08 12.40 -30.51
C ALA A 108 15.08 13.39 -29.86
N PRO A 109 15.93 12.94 -28.91
CA PRO A 109 16.99 13.77 -28.38
C PRO A 109 17.92 14.28 -29.50
N PRO A 110 18.45 15.50 -29.39
CA PRO A 110 19.35 16.04 -30.42
C PRO A 110 20.68 15.26 -30.43
N GLN A 111 21.31 15.14 -31.59
CA GLN A 111 22.65 14.53 -31.70
C GLN A 111 23.71 15.28 -30.90
N LYS A 112 23.55 16.60 -30.75
CA LYS A 112 24.44 17.46 -29.93
C LYS A 112 23.58 18.31 -29.00
N LEU A 113 23.72 18.09 -27.70
CA LEU A 113 23.07 18.92 -26.69
C LEU A 113 23.94 20.14 -26.41
N THR A 114 23.39 21.34 -26.65
CA THR A 114 24.08 22.63 -26.47
C THR A 114 23.09 23.70 -26.01
N SER A 115 23.59 24.89 -25.68
CA SER A 115 22.84 26.10 -25.44
C SER A 115 21.93 26.46 -26.62
N ALA A 116 22.31 26.12 -27.86
CA ALA A 116 21.44 26.27 -29.02
C ALA A 116 20.15 25.42 -28.89
N TYR A 117 20.26 24.21 -28.34
CA TYR A 117 19.08 23.39 -28.05
C TYR A 117 18.25 23.95 -26.89
N LEU A 118 18.88 24.56 -25.87
CA LEU A 118 18.16 25.29 -24.81
C LEU A 118 17.31 26.44 -25.40
N LEU A 119 17.89 27.20 -26.33
CA LEU A 119 17.19 28.27 -27.05
C LEU A 119 16.06 27.72 -27.93
N TYR A 120 16.29 26.60 -28.63
CA TYR A 120 15.26 25.89 -29.40
C TYR A 120 14.09 25.45 -28.51
N ILE A 121 14.35 24.84 -27.35
CA ILE A 121 13.29 24.47 -26.40
C ILE A 121 12.47 25.70 -26.03
N HIS A 122 13.14 26.81 -25.66
CA HIS A 122 12.43 28.03 -25.30
C HIS A 122 11.59 28.58 -26.48
N GLN A 123 12.14 28.57 -27.69
CA GLN A 123 11.41 28.95 -28.89
C GLN A 123 10.16 28.07 -29.06
N THR A 124 10.30 26.75 -29.02
CA THR A 124 9.18 25.82 -29.20
C THR A 124 8.11 25.97 -28.13
N LEU A 125 8.50 26.18 -26.86
CA LEU A 125 7.57 26.40 -25.76
C LEU A 125 6.76 27.69 -25.88
N PHE A 126 7.37 28.75 -26.44
CA PHE A 126 6.81 30.10 -26.35
C PHE A 126 6.59 30.80 -27.70
N LYS A 127 6.83 30.16 -28.85
CA LYS A 127 6.66 30.76 -30.19
C LYS A 127 5.28 31.32 -30.46
N ASN A 128 4.25 30.75 -29.83
CA ASN A 128 2.87 31.21 -29.93
C ASN A 128 2.50 32.25 -28.85
N THR A 129 3.36 32.48 -27.86
CA THR A 129 3.13 33.39 -26.73
C THR A 129 3.93 34.69 -26.88
N PHE A 130 5.22 34.61 -27.18
CA PHE A 130 6.16 35.74 -27.18
C PHE A 130 6.81 35.92 -28.55
N GLU A 131 7.01 37.17 -28.97
CA GLU A 131 7.80 37.50 -30.18
C GLU A 131 9.28 37.15 -29.98
N TRP A 132 9.81 37.35 -28.78
CA TRP A 132 11.20 37.07 -28.38
C TRP A 132 11.45 35.60 -28.02
N ALA A 133 10.57 34.67 -28.40
CA ALA A 133 10.74 33.26 -28.08
C ALA A 133 12.05 32.71 -28.68
N GLY A 134 12.96 32.25 -27.81
CA GLY A 134 14.28 31.73 -28.19
C GLY A 134 15.40 32.77 -28.05
N GLN A 135 15.07 34.02 -27.72
CA GLN A 135 16.03 35.11 -27.54
C GLN A 135 16.44 35.25 -26.07
N THR A 136 17.72 35.52 -25.86
CA THR A 136 18.31 35.74 -24.53
C THR A 136 18.12 37.18 -24.08
N ARG A 137 17.96 37.40 -22.77
CA ARG A 137 17.53 38.70 -22.21
C ARG A 137 18.61 39.78 -22.19
N ASP A 138 19.87 39.39 -22.39
CA ASP A 138 21.01 40.31 -22.45
C ASP A 138 21.17 40.97 -23.82
N LYS A 139 20.52 40.43 -24.86
CA LYS A 139 20.53 41.00 -26.21
C LYS A 139 19.30 41.89 -26.42
N PRO A 140 19.45 43.03 -27.11
CA PRO A 140 18.31 43.86 -27.50
C PRO A 140 17.35 43.09 -28.41
N PHE A 141 16.05 43.23 -28.17
CA PHE A 141 14.98 42.68 -29.00
C PHE A 141 14.02 43.79 -29.41
N THR A 142 13.79 43.94 -30.72
CA THR A 142 12.82 44.89 -31.27
C THR A 142 11.48 44.21 -31.48
N PHE A 143 10.44 44.71 -30.83
CA PHE A 143 9.06 44.25 -30.99
C PHE A 143 8.45 44.78 -32.31
N GLU A 144 7.38 44.13 -32.77
CA GLU A 144 6.60 44.60 -33.93
C GLU A 144 6.04 46.02 -33.74
N ASP A 145 5.82 46.46 -32.48
CA ASP A 145 5.40 47.82 -32.15
C ASP A 145 6.52 48.88 -32.19
N GLY A 146 7.72 48.49 -32.63
CA GLY A 146 8.90 49.35 -32.78
C GLY A 146 9.69 49.59 -31.50
N THR A 147 9.20 49.16 -30.33
CA THR A 147 9.94 49.32 -29.08
C THR A 147 11.07 48.29 -28.95
N VAL A 148 12.18 48.69 -28.33
CA VAL A 148 13.34 47.82 -28.11
C VAL A 148 13.45 47.45 -26.63
N ALA A 149 13.48 46.16 -26.30
CA ALA A 149 13.64 45.69 -24.93
C ALA A 149 14.96 44.95 -24.71
N CYS A 150 15.57 45.19 -23.57
CA CYS A 150 16.75 44.47 -23.09
C CYS A 150 16.71 44.42 -21.56
N MET A 151 17.07 43.30 -20.95
CA MET A 151 17.09 43.12 -19.49
C MET A 151 18.38 42.44 -19.05
N PRO A 152 19.54 43.12 -19.17
CA PRO A 152 20.84 42.53 -18.87
C PRO A 152 21.02 42.30 -17.36
N LYS A 153 20.35 43.09 -16.51
CA LYS A 153 20.33 42.91 -15.05
C LYS A 153 18.94 42.43 -14.62
N MET A 154 18.87 41.33 -13.86
CA MET A 154 17.63 40.80 -13.32
C MET A 154 17.76 40.44 -11.86
N LYS A 155 16.75 40.83 -11.08
CA LYS A 155 16.57 40.42 -9.69
C LYS A 155 15.15 39.89 -9.51
N LYS A 156 15.00 38.72 -8.88
CA LYS A 156 13.69 38.12 -8.56
C LYS A 156 13.74 37.52 -7.17
N ALA A 157 12.71 37.78 -6.35
CA ALA A 157 12.60 37.26 -4.99
C ALA A 157 13.86 37.46 -4.13
N GLY A 158 14.55 38.61 -4.28
CA GLY A 158 15.78 38.91 -3.53
C GLY A 158 17.07 38.32 -4.13
N ILE A 159 17.00 37.49 -5.17
CA ILE A 159 18.15 36.85 -5.82
C ILE A 159 18.58 37.65 -7.05
N PHE A 160 19.88 37.91 -7.17
CA PHE A 160 20.49 38.49 -8.36
C PHE A 160 20.96 37.38 -9.30
N PHE A 161 20.60 37.48 -10.58
CA PHE A 161 21.07 36.57 -11.62
C PHE A 161 22.29 37.15 -12.35
N ALA A 162 22.90 36.34 -13.22
CA ALA A 162 23.99 36.77 -14.08
C ALA A 162 23.66 38.08 -14.82
N SER A 163 24.62 39.00 -14.93
CA SER A 163 24.39 40.32 -15.53
C SER A 163 25.14 40.48 -16.85
N GLY A 164 24.46 40.99 -17.89
CA GLY A 164 25.06 41.31 -19.19
C GLY A 164 25.80 40.10 -19.79
N GLU A 165 27.08 40.27 -20.11
CA GLU A 165 27.92 39.24 -20.74
C GLU A 165 28.02 37.93 -19.95
N LYS A 166 27.82 37.96 -18.63
CA LYS A 166 27.80 36.74 -17.79
C LYS A 166 26.70 35.76 -18.20
N VAL A 167 25.65 36.24 -18.88
CA VAL A 167 24.62 35.36 -19.46
C VAL A 167 25.22 34.51 -20.58
N GLN A 168 25.92 35.14 -21.52
CA GLN A 168 26.57 34.43 -22.63
C GLN A 168 27.74 33.56 -22.14
N GLU A 169 28.48 34.01 -21.13
CA GLU A 169 29.50 33.20 -20.46
C GLU A 169 28.91 31.92 -19.85
N GLY A 170 27.78 32.04 -19.14
CA GLY A 170 27.06 30.89 -18.59
C GLY A 170 26.63 29.88 -19.66
N LEU A 171 26.15 30.37 -20.81
CA LEU A 171 25.79 29.50 -21.95
C LEU A 171 27.02 28.82 -22.59
N ARG A 172 28.14 29.53 -22.74
CA ARG A 172 29.40 28.93 -23.22
C ARG A 172 29.95 27.90 -22.24
N ASN A 173 29.83 28.16 -20.94
CA ASN A 173 30.23 27.20 -19.91
C ASN A 173 29.35 25.95 -19.95
N LEU A 174 28.04 26.10 -20.16
CA LEU A 174 27.14 24.96 -20.38
C LEU A 174 27.61 24.09 -21.56
N ASP A 175 27.90 24.71 -22.71
CA ASP A 175 28.39 24.01 -23.91
C ASP A 175 29.72 23.30 -23.68
N ARG A 176 30.65 23.99 -23.02
CA ARG A 176 31.96 23.45 -22.67
C ARG A 176 31.82 22.24 -21.74
N THR A 177 31.03 22.34 -20.67
CA THR A 177 30.82 21.22 -19.73
C THR A 177 30.17 20.02 -20.42
N LEU A 178 29.17 20.23 -21.28
CA LEU A 178 28.53 19.16 -22.04
C LEU A 178 29.52 18.46 -22.98
N SER A 179 30.37 19.23 -23.67
CA SER A 179 31.39 18.68 -24.56
C SER A 179 32.49 17.93 -23.81
N GLU A 180 33.03 18.51 -22.73
CA GLU A 180 34.13 17.93 -21.94
C GLU A 180 33.70 16.64 -21.22
N LYS A 181 32.42 16.55 -20.81
CA LYS A 181 31.88 15.40 -20.08
C LYS A 181 31.02 14.47 -20.95
N ASN A 182 31.14 14.53 -22.28
CA ASN A 182 30.40 13.66 -23.20
C ASN A 182 28.87 13.61 -22.94
N ASN A 183 28.24 14.76 -22.68
CA ASN A 183 26.83 14.86 -22.29
C ASN A 183 26.45 14.03 -21.04
N LEU A 184 27.40 13.81 -20.12
CA LEU A 184 27.24 13.00 -18.91
C LEU A 184 26.89 11.52 -19.19
N GLN A 185 27.18 11.02 -20.40
CA GLN A 185 27.05 9.61 -20.74
C GLN A 185 28.09 8.77 -19.99
N ASP A 186 27.82 7.46 -19.89
CA ASP A 186 28.70 6.46 -19.27
C ASP A 186 29.00 6.70 -17.78
N LEU A 187 28.23 7.57 -17.12
CA LEU A 187 28.31 7.83 -15.69
C LEU A 187 27.33 6.97 -14.91
N THR A 188 27.71 6.59 -13.69
CA THR A 188 26.75 6.09 -12.71
C THR A 188 25.68 7.13 -12.42
N ARG A 189 24.53 6.70 -11.89
CA ARG A 189 23.43 7.62 -11.55
C ARG A 189 23.87 8.67 -10.52
N GLU A 190 24.69 8.26 -9.56
CA GLU A 190 25.22 9.12 -8.51
C GLU A 190 26.14 10.21 -9.07
N GLU A 191 27.06 9.85 -9.98
CA GLU A 191 27.94 10.81 -10.67
C GLU A 191 27.16 11.73 -11.61
N PHE A 192 26.16 11.18 -12.31
CA PHE A 192 25.25 11.96 -13.15
C PHE A 192 24.50 13.01 -12.33
N ILE A 193 23.95 12.64 -11.17
CA ILE A 193 23.23 13.55 -10.27
C ILE A 193 24.14 14.69 -9.80
N GLU A 194 25.39 14.39 -9.46
CA GLU A 194 26.35 15.41 -9.01
C GLU A 194 26.54 16.48 -10.09
N HIS A 195 26.92 16.07 -11.30
CA HIS A 195 27.15 17.01 -12.40
C HIS A 195 25.87 17.69 -12.90
N ALA A 196 24.75 16.97 -12.97
CA ALA A 196 23.49 17.56 -13.37
C ALA A 196 23.02 18.62 -12.36
N THR A 197 23.26 18.40 -11.07
CA THR A 197 22.95 19.37 -10.00
C THR A 197 23.77 20.64 -10.16
N GLU A 198 25.09 20.53 -10.33
CA GLU A 198 25.98 21.67 -10.57
C GLU A 198 25.53 22.47 -11.80
N MET A 199 25.28 21.77 -12.92
CA MET A 199 24.83 22.39 -14.16
C MET A 199 23.48 23.09 -14.00
N MET A 200 22.53 22.49 -13.26
CA MET A 200 21.22 23.10 -13.00
C MET A 200 21.36 24.38 -12.18
N ILE A 201 22.21 24.38 -11.15
CA ILE A 201 22.48 25.56 -10.31
C ILE A 201 23.12 26.67 -11.15
N GLN A 202 24.12 26.35 -11.97
CA GLN A 202 24.76 27.33 -12.87
C GLN A 202 23.77 27.90 -13.90
N LEU A 203 22.91 27.06 -14.47
CA LEU A 203 21.91 27.51 -15.43
C LEU A 203 20.80 28.33 -14.76
N ASN A 204 20.44 28.01 -13.51
CA ASN A 204 19.53 28.79 -12.67
C ASN A 204 20.09 30.19 -12.39
N TYR A 205 21.38 30.30 -12.08
CA TYR A 205 22.07 31.58 -11.91
C TYR A 205 22.16 32.37 -13.22
N THR A 206 22.48 31.70 -14.33
CA THR A 206 22.57 32.30 -15.68
C THR A 206 21.24 32.96 -16.06
N HIS A 207 20.13 32.27 -15.82
CA HIS A 207 18.76 32.77 -16.05
C HIS A 207 18.61 33.45 -17.43
N PRO A 208 18.88 32.74 -18.54
CA PRO A 208 19.19 33.36 -19.83
C PRO A 208 18.00 34.05 -20.51
N PHE A 209 16.76 33.70 -20.17
CA PHE A 209 15.56 34.23 -20.81
C PHE A 209 14.84 35.25 -19.93
N ARG A 210 13.98 36.10 -20.54
CA ARG A 210 13.17 37.07 -19.80
C ARG A 210 12.10 36.40 -18.92
N GLU A 211 11.47 35.33 -19.40
CA GLU A 211 10.49 34.52 -18.67
C GLU A 211 10.52 33.09 -19.24
N GLY A 212 10.09 32.08 -18.48
CA GLY A 212 10.01 30.70 -18.97
C GLY A 212 11.23 29.82 -18.66
N ASN A 213 12.29 30.37 -18.03
CA ASN A 213 13.54 29.67 -17.69
C ASN A 213 13.30 28.28 -17.08
N GLY A 214 12.50 28.18 -16.02
CA GLY A 214 12.29 26.91 -15.34
C GLY A 214 11.64 25.82 -16.21
N ARG A 215 10.72 26.16 -17.13
CA ARG A 215 10.10 25.19 -18.05
C ARG A 215 11.12 24.70 -19.08
N THR A 216 11.90 25.63 -19.63
CA THR A 216 12.97 25.32 -20.58
C THR A 216 14.07 24.47 -19.97
N GLN A 217 14.55 24.84 -18.78
CA GLN A 217 15.59 24.11 -18.05
C GLN A 217 15.17 22.68 -17.73
N ARG A 218 13.97 22.47 -17.17
CA ARG A 218 13.50 21.11 -16.86
C ARG A 218 13.43 20.22 -18.10
N MET A 219 12.89 20.73 -19.21
CA MET A 219 12.88 19.98 -20.48
C MET A 219 14.30 19.67 -20.99
N PHE A 220 15.22 20.63 -20.87
CA PHE A 220 16.62 20.44 -21.23
C PHE A 220 17.25 19.31 -20.41
N PHE A 221 17.03 19.29 -19.09
CA PHE A 221 17.55 18.23 -18.22
C PHE A 221 16.83 16.89 -18.43
N GLU A 222 15.52 16.87 -18.71
CA GLU A 222 14.82 15.64 -19.15
C GLU A 222 15.52 15.02 -20.38
N LYS A 223 15.88 15.85 -21.37
CA LYS A 223 16.62 15.40 -22.57
C LYS A 223 18.07 15.00 -22.29
N LEU A 224 18.77 15.72 -21.41
CA LEU A 224 20.11 15.34 -20.96
C LEU A 224 20.11 13.97 -20.28
N GLY A 225 19.16 13.72 -19.38
CA GLY A 225 18.98 12.41 -18.76
C GLY A 225 18.75 11.31 -19.82
N GLN A 226 17.83 11.53 -20.76
CA GLN A 226 17.56 10.58 -21.85
C GLN A 226 18.83 10.23 -22.65
N ILE A 227 19.68 11.22 -22.94
CA ILE A 227 20.95 11.01 -23.64
C ILE A 227 21.94 10.22 -22.76
N ALA A 228 22.02 10.57 -21.47
CA ALA A 228 22.93 9.96 -20.51
C ALA A 228 22.50 8.56 -20.01
N GLY A 229 21.30 8.08 -20.39
CA GLY A 229 20.75 6.81 -19.93
C GLY A 229 20.07 6.87 -18.56
N HIS A 230 19.75 8.07 -18.06
CA HIS A 230 19.09 8.30 -16.76
C HIS A 230 17.72 8.96 -16.93
N GLU A 231 16.69 8.47 -16.25
CA GLU A 231 15.37 9.13 -16.29
C GLU A 231 15.31 10.29 -15.29
N LEU A 232 14.62 11.38 -15.64
CA LEU A 232 14.36 12.51 -14.74
C LEU A 232 12.89 12.91 -14.78
N GLU A 233 12.13 12.53 -13.76
CA GLU A 233 10.68 12.81 -13.68
C GLU A 233 10.36 14.11 -12.93
N PHE A 234 10.66 15.27 -13.54
CA PHE A 234 10.35 16.58 -12.93
C PHE A 234 8.86 16.81 -12.63
N SER A 235 7.95 16.03 -13.22
CA SER A 235 6.51 16.09 -12.94
C SER A 235 6.15 15.72 -11.49
N LEU A 236 7.07 15.05 -10.79
CA LEU A 236 6.93 14.65 -9.38
C LEU A 236 7.40 15.73 -8.40
N VAL A 237 7.99 16.81 -8.90
CA VAL A 237 8.54 17.90 -8.09
C VAL A 237 7.52 19.01 -7.93
N THR A 238 7.14 19.30 -6.68
CA THR A 238 6.26 20.43 -6.40
C THR A 238 6.95 21.77 -6.65
N LYS A 239 6.16 22.81 -6.93
CA LYS A 239 6.68 24.18 -7.08
C LYS A 239 7.43 24.62 -5.83
N GLU A 240 6.92 24.31 -4.65
CA GLU A 240 7.56 24.66 -3.39
C GLU A 240 8.93 23.99 -3.21
N ARG A 241 9.04 22.69 -3.52
CA ARG A 241 10.33 21.97 -3.45
C ARG A 241 11.37 22.55 -4.40
N MET A 242 10.97 22.83 -5.65
CA MET A 242 11.87 23.42 -6.65
C MET A 242 12.36 24.81 -6.22
N ASN A 243 11.47 25.63 -5.65
CA ASN A 243 11.83 26.95 -5.15
C ASN A 243 12.81 26.84 -3.98
N LEU A 244 12.54 25.96 -3.01
CA LEU A 244 13.41 25.75 -1.85
C LEU A 244 14.82 25.34 -2.30
N ALA A 245 14.95 24.33 -3.17
CA ALA A 245 16.23 23.86 -3.68
C ALA A 245 17.00 24.94 -4.48
N SER A 246 16.28 25.73 -5.28
CA SER A 246 16.88 26.82 -6.06
C SER A 246 17.34 27.98 -5.18
N ILE A 247 16.58 28.32 -4.12
CA ILE A 247 16.95 29.38 -3.18
C ILE A 247 18.13 28.92 -2.30
N ALA A 248 18.11 27.68 -1.82
CA ALA A 248 19.17 27.08 -1.02
C ALA A 248 20.53 27.22 -1.73
N SER A 249 20.59 26.77 -2.99
CA SER A 249 21.80 26.82 -3.79
C SER A 249 22.23 28.24 -4.16
N LEU A 250 21.33 29.08 -4.68
CA LEU A 250 21.71 30.41 -5.17
C LEU A 250 22.01 31.43 -4.08
N LYS A 251 21.36 31.33 -2.91
CA LYS A 251 21.50 32.31 -1.83
C LYS A 251 22.49 31.88 -0.76
N PHE A 252 22.56 30.58 -0.47
CA PHE A 252 23.35 30.05 0.65
C PHE A 252 24.48 29.12 0.18
N GLY A 253 24.60 28.86 -1.12
CA GLY A 253 25.63 27.95 -1.66
C GLY A 253 25.38 26.48 -1.32
N ASP A 254 24.18 26.13 -0.84
CA ASP A 254 23.82 24.77 -0.43
C ASP A 254 23.18 24.00 -1.60
N SER A 255 23.93 23.07 -2.18
CA SER A 255 23.48 22.21 -3.27
C SER A 255 22.70 20.98 -2.81
N GLU A 256 22.70 20.64 -1.51
CA GLU A 256 22.16 19.37 -1.01
C GLU A 256 20.66 19.22 -1.29
N ALA A 257 19.89 20.30 -1.16
CA ALA A 257 18.46 20.29 -1.47
C ALA A 257 18.19 20.01 -2.96
N MET A 258 19.05 20.49 -3.86
CA MET A 258 18.95 20.24 -5.30
C MET A 258 19.41 18.82 -5.64
N LYS A 259 20.54 18.38 -5.07
CA LYS A 259 21.05 17.01 -5.22
C LYS A 259 20.01 15.98 -4.81
N TYR A 260 19.36 16.21 -3.67
CA TYR A 260 18.31 15.32 -3.18
C TYR A 260 17.03 15.34 -4.04
N LEU A 261 16.73 16.48 -4.66
CA LEU A 261 15.66 16.58 -5.65
C LEU A 261 15.97 15.71 -6.87
N PHE A 262 17.19 15.78 -7.40
CA PHE A 262 17.62 14.95 -8.53
C PHE A 262 17.65 13.45 -8.19
N ASP A 263 18.11 13.09 -6.99
CA ASP A 263 18.09 11.71 -6.51
C ASP A 263 16.66 11.12 -6.48
N ASP A 264 15.71 11.88 -5.94
CA ASP A 264 14.31 11.47 -5.87
C ASP A 264 13.66 11.21 -7.23
N ILE A 265 13.98 12.02 -8.24
CA ILE A 265 13.35 11.94 -9.57
C ILE A 265 14.10 11.07 -10.58
N SER A 266 15.27 10.56 -10.20
CA SER A 266 16.09 9.66 -11.03
C SER A 266 16.12 8.23 -10.52
N ASN A 267 15.85 8.00 -9.23
CA ASN A 267 15.83 6.66 -8.66
C ASN A 267 14.47 5.99 -8.94
N PRO A 268 14.42 4.85 -9.66
CA PRO A 268 13.16 4.20 -10.05
C PRO A 268 12.24 3.84 -8.87
N GLU A 269 12.80 3.40 -7.74
CA GLU A 269 12.03 3.05 -6.54
C GLU A 269 11.41 4.29 -5.87
N LYS A 270 12.14 5.42 -5.87
CA LYS A 270 11.66 6.70 -5.32
C LYS A 270 10.63 7.35 -6.24
N THR A 271 10.90 7.37 -7.55
CA THR A 271 9.99 7.83 -8.58
C THR A 271 8.67 7.07 -8.51
N LEU A 272 8.69 5.75 -8.31
CA LEU A 272 7.49 4.93 -8.17
C LEU A 272 6.58 5.42 -7.01
N ILE A 273 7.12 5.55 -5.80
CA ILE A 273 6.34 5.93 -4.62
C ILE A 273 5.89 7.40 -4.68
N LEU A 274 6.70 8.28 -5.28
CA LEU A 274 6.32 9.67 -5.53
C LEU A 274 5.19 9.76 -6.56
N LYS A 275 5.26 8.99 -7.64
CA LYS A 275 4.23 8.96 -8.68
C LYS A 275 2.90 8.44 -8.15
N GLU A 276 2.94 7.33 -7.41
CA GLU A 276 1.78 6.78 -6.72
C GLU A 276 1.10 7.83 -5.83
N PHE A 277 1.90 8.58 -5.07
CA PHE A 277 1.42 9.66 -4.24
C PHE A 277 0.82 10.81 -5.09
N MET A 278 1.56 11.33 -6.08
CA MET A 278 1.12 12.47 -6.89
C MET A 278 -0.15 12.14 -7.68
N ASP A 279 -0.31 10.92 -8.18
CA ASP A 279 -1.49 10.48 -8.91
C ASP A 279 -2.72 10.34 -8.00
N HIS A 280 -2.52 9.86 -6.76
CA HIS A 280 -3.58 9.88 -5.76
C HIS A 280 -4.05 11.30 -5.46
N MET A 281 -3.11 12.24 -5.23
CA MET A 281 -3.42 13.63 -4.93
C MET A 281 -4.16 14.34 -6.09
N LYS A 282 -3.81 14.03 -7.34
CA LYS A 282 -4.55 14.51 -8.52
C LYS A 282 -5.98 13.98 -8.53
N THR A 283 -6.17 12.70 -8.20
CA THR A 283 -7.49 12.04 -8.22
C THR A 283 -8.47 12.68 -7.24
N ILE A 284 -7.98 13.11 -6.07
CA ILE A 284 -8.80 13.78 -5.05
C ILE A 284 -8.90 15.30 -5.23
N GLY A 285 -8.37 15.85 -6.34
CA GLY A 285 -8.53 17.26 -6.72
C GLY A 285 -7.74 18.28 -5.89
N LEU A 286 -6.68 17.85 -5.20
CA LEU A 286 -5.90 18.71 -4.30
C LEU A 286 -4.82 19.51 -5.05
N GLU A 287 -5.21 20.55 -5.78
CA GLU A 287 -4.27 21.42 -6.52
C GLU A 287 -3.26 22.15 -5.61
N SER A 288 -3.62 22.37 -4.33
CA SER A 288 -2.75 23.01 -3.35
C SER A 288 -1.48 22.22 -3.04
N ILE A 289 -1.38 20.97 -3.51
CA ILE A 289 -0.22 20.11 -3.28
C ILE A 289 1.08 20.68 -3.88
N ASN A 290 0.96 21.48 -4.94
CA ASN A 290 2.10 22.19 -5.54
C ASN A 290 2.75 23.21 -4.59
N HIS A 291 2.04 23.64 -3.54
CA HIS A 291 2.52 24.57 -2.52
C HIS A 291 3.00 23.88 -1.24
N ARG A 292 3.12 22.54 -1.25
CA ARG A 292 3.66 21.75 -0.15
C ARG A 292 5.03 21.22 -0.49
N LEU A 293 5.87 21.06 0.54
CA LEU A 293 7.14 20.37 0.41
C LEU A 293 6.89 18.86 0.48
N ILE A 294 7.31 18.16 -0.57
CA ILE A 294 7.08 16.72 -0.74
C ILE A 294 8.36 16.09 -1.21
N MET A 295 8.82 15.09 -0.49
CA MET A 295 10.11 14.46 -0.74
C MET A 295 10.09 13.04 -0.22
N THR A 296 10.93 12.16 -0.78
CA THR A 296 11.08 10.83 -0.19
C THR A 296 11.85 10.93 1.13
N ALA A 297 11.84 9.86 1.92
CA ALA A 297 12.68 9.75 3.10
C ALA A 297 14.16 9.57 2.70
N LYS A 298 15.03 10.44 3.22
CA LYS A 298 16.50 10.32 3.05
C LYS A 298 17.01 9.09 3.79
N GLU A 299 17.92 8.36 3.15
CA GLU A 299 18.57 7.20 3.75
C GLU A 299 19.29 7.55 5.05
N GLY A 300 19.10 6.73 6.09
CA GLY A 300 19.71 6.92 7.41
C GLY A 300 19.02 7.95 8.31
N GLU A 301 18.06 8.73 7.79
CA GLU A 301 17.34 9.75 8.56
C GLU A 301 16.11 9.17 9.26
N THR A 302 15.84 9.67 10.46
CA THR A 302 14.64 9.34 11.25
C THR A 302 13.62 10.46 11.15
N TYR A 303 12.38 10.09 10.85
CA TYR A 303 11.26 11.01 10.74
C TYR A 303 10.21 10.65 11.78
N THR A 304 9.76 11.66 12.53
CA THR A 304 8.67 11.53 13.50
C THR A 304 7.55 12.49 13.12
N GLY A 305 6.36 11.94 12.93
CA GLY A 305 5.20 12.72 12.52
C GLY A 305 3.91 11.91 12.56
N PHE A 306 2.92 12.35 11.79
CA PHE A 306 1.62 11.69 11.73
C PHE A 306 1.47 10.92 10.43
N TYR A 307 1.11 9.64 10.53
CA TYR A 307 0.83 8.80 9.38
C TYR A 307 -0.40 9.30 8.64
N ARG A 308 -0.27 9.54 7.33
CA ARG A 308 -1.35 10.08 6.48
C ARG A 308 -1.92 9.05 5.50
N GLY A 309 -1.55 7.79 5.65
CA GLY A 309 -2.00 6.70 4.79
C GLY A 309 -0.90 6.14 3.91
N SER A 310 -1.29 5.20 3.07
CA SER A 310 -0.38 4.50 2.18
C SER A 310 -1.11 4.01 0.93
N GLY A 311 -0.38 3.82 -0.16
CA GLY A 311 -0.90 3.18 -1.36
C GLY A 311 -0.33 1.77 -1.53
N ALA A 312 -0.03 1.37 -2.76
CA ALA A 312 0.48 0.03 -3.06
C ALA A 312 1.92 -0.19 -2.58
N ASN A 313 2.80 0.81 -2.71
CA ASN A 313 4.22 0.66 -2.45
C ASN A 313 4.75 1.70 -1.45
N GLY A 314 4.17 2.90 -1.47
CA GLY A 314 4.59 4.00 -0.62
C GLY A 314 3.67 4.20 0.59
N PHE A 315 4.18 4.92 1.58
CA PHE A 315 3.40 5.52 2.65
C PHE A 315 3.79 6.97 2.88
N MET A 316 2.92 7.73 3.54
CA MET A 316 3.13 9.16 3.79
C MET A 316 3.12 9.47 5.29
N VAL A 317 4.07 10.31 5.70
CA VAL A 317 4.12 10.92 7.03
C VAL A 317 4.15 12.44 6.88
N ASP A 318 3.30 13.12 7.65
CA ASP A 318 3.33 14.57 7.80
C ASP A 318 4.27 14.93 8.95
N VAL A 319 5.40 15.53 8.60
CA VAL A 319 6.43 16.02 9.52
C VAL A 319 6.40 17.53 9.49
N ASN A 320 5.68 18.14 10.43
CA ASN A 320 5.54 19.58 10.58
C ASN A 320 5.13 20.30 9.28
N GLY A 321 4.21 19.73 8.49
CA GLY A 321 3.72 20.29 7.24
C GLY A 321 4.53 19.92 6.00
N THR A 322 5.62 19.17 6.16
CA THR A 322 6.37 18.52 5.07
C THR A 322 5.89 17.08 4.92
N PHE A 323 5.55 16.67 3.70
CA PHE A 323 5.16 15.29 3.42
C PHE A 323 6.38 14.46 3.05
N ILE A 324 6.71 13.53 3.92
CA ILE A 324 7.79 12.56 3.73
C ILE A 324 7.18 11.26 3.21
N ILE A 325 7.61 10.86 2.02
CA ILE A 325 7.15 9.64 1.36
C ILE A 325 8.16 8.52 1.61
N GLY A 326 7.74 7.45 2.28
CA GLY A 326 8.56 6.29 2.59
C GLY A 326 8.16 5.07 1.76
N ASN A 327 9.09 4.14 1.54
CA ASN A 327 8.78 2.82 0.97
C ASN A 327 8.22 1.91 2.09
N LYS A 328 7.11 1.21 1.84
CA LYS A 328 6.49 0.30 2.82
C LYS A 328 7.45 -0.76 3.36
N ASN A 329 8.44 -1.18 2.57
CA ASN A 329 9.46 -2.13 3.00
C ASN A 329 10.33 -1.60 4.17
N ASN A 330 10.27 -0.29 4.44
CA ASN A 330 10.96 0.34 5.57
C ASN A 330 10.17 0.24 6.88
N LEU A 331 8.93 -0.26 6.84
CA LEU A 331 8.09 -0.49 8.01
C LEU A 331 8.01 -1.98 8.33
N SER A 332 7.78 -2.31 9.60
CA SER A 332 7.54 -3.70 9.99
C SER A 332 6.19 -4.19 9.45
N PRO A 333 6.02 -5.51 9.23
CA PRO A 333 4.72 -6.09 8.87
C PRO A 333 3.60 -5.73 9.85
N GLU A 334 3.93 -5.67 11.14
CA GLU A 334 3.01 -5.30 12.20
C GLU A 334 2.53 -3.86 12.03
N GLN A 335 3.46 -2.91 11.79
CA GLN A 335 3.12 -1.51 11.51
C GLN A 335 2.22 -1.41 10.28
N LEU A 336 2.55 -2.09 9.18
CA LEU A 336 1.76 -2.04 7.95
C LEU A 336 0.34 -2.59 8.10
N LYS A 337 0.12 -3.53 9.02
CA LYS A 337 -1.19 -4.14 9.28
C LYS A 337 -2.04 -3.35 10.27
N THR A 338 -1.42 -2.57 11.15
CA THR A 338 -2.08 -1.93 12.29
C THR A 338 -2.21 -0.42 12.17
N LEU A 339 -1.31 0.26 11.43
CA LEU A 339 -1.31 1.70 11.27
C LEU A 339 -2.61 2.24 10.66
N LYS A 340 -3.16 3.26 11.32
CA LYS A 340 -4.33 4.02 10.88
C LYS A 340 -3.95 5.47 10.63
N VAL A 341 -4.67 6.11 9.71
CA VAL A 341 -4.48 7.53 9.41
C VAL A 341 -4.66 8.35 10.70
N GLY A 342 -3.68 9.18 11.02
CA GLY A 342 -3.62 9.99 12.23
C GLY A 342 -2.72 9.41 13.32
N ASP A 343 -2.29 8.16 13.22
CA ASP A 343 -1.37 7.57 14.20
C ASP A 343 -0.02 8.28 14.17
N ALA A 344 0.59 8.46 15.35
CA ALA A 344 1.97 8.92 15.45
C ALA A 344 2.90 7.81 14.95
N LEU A 345 3.82 8.16 14.05
CA LEU A 345 4.79 7.24 13.47
C LEU A 345 6.18 7.85 13.55
N SER A 346 7.11 7.08 14.10
CA SER A 346 8.56 7.31 13.99
C SER A 346 9.15 6.19 13.16
N PHE A 347 9.85 6.53 12.07
CA PHE A 347 10.53 5.53 11.23
C PHE A 347 11.88 6.07 10.74
N THR A 348 12.80 5.15 10.48
CA THR A 348 14.11 5.46 9.91
C THR A 348 14.19 4.81 8.53
N ALA A 349 14.54 5.58 7.50
CA ALA A 349 14.82 4.99 6.20
C ALA A 349 16.18 4.25 6.29
N PRO A 350 16.26 2.96 5.91
CA PRO A 350 17.50 2.22 5.97
C PRO A 350 18.52 2.82 4.99
N ARG A 351 19.81 2.76 5.33
CA ARG A 351 20.88 3.04 4.37
C ARG A 351 21.01 1.87 3.41
N ALA A 352 21.46 2.10 2.18
CA ALA A 352 21.71 1.03 1.22
C ALA A 352 22.60 -0.11 1.78
N GLN A 353 23.56 0.23 2.65
CA GLN A 353 24.47 -0.71 3.32
C GLN A 353 23.78 -1.53 4.43
N ASP A 354 22.70 -1.00 5.01
CA ASP A 354 21.94 -1.58 6.11
C ASP A 354 20.71 -2.36 5.63
N LEU A 355 20.41 -2.32 4.32
CA LEU A 355 19.36 -3.12 3.71
C LEU A 355 19.72 -4.60 3.88
N GLN A 356 19.19 -5.20 4.96
CA GLN A 356 19.15 -6.65 5.07
C GLN A 356 18.43 -7.15 3.84
N GLN A 357 19.12 -8.01 3.07
CA GLN A 357 18.62 -8.82 1.98
C GLN A 357 17.51 -9.77 2.48
N THR A 358 16.40 -9.22 2.94
CA THR A 358 15.27 -9.92 3.55
C THR A 358 14.09 -9.78 2.62
N LEU A 359 13.67 -10.89 2.02
CA LEU A 359 12.53 -10.94 1.13
C LEU A 359 11.21 -10.91 1.93
N ILE A 360 11.14 -11.70 3.00
CA ILE A 360 10.00 -11.75 3.92
C ILE A 360 10.51 -11.53 5.34
N PRO A 361 10.23 -10.38 5.97
CA PRO A 361 10.66 -10.12 7.33
C PRO A 361 9.93 -11.01 8.36
N ARG A 362 10.59 -11.19 9.51
CA ARG A 362 9.95 -11.78 10.68
C ARG A 362 8.88 -10.85 11.24
N GLU A 363 7.84 -11.43 11.81
CA GLU A 363 6.73 -10.72 12.44
C GLU A 363 6.40 -11.41 13.76
N LYS A 364 6.39 -10.65 14.85
CA LYS A 364 5.93 -11.15 16.14
C LYS A 364 4.42 -10.98 16.20
N ILE A 365 3.70 -12.09 16.22
CA ILE A 365 2.24 -12.07 16.37
C ILE A 365 1.91 -12.13 17.86
N ALA A 366 1.21 -11.11 18.36
CA ALA A 366 0.78 -11.07 19.76
C ALA A 366 -0.10 -12.27 20.13
N PRO A 367 -0.07 -12.76 21.38
CA PRO A 367 -1.04 -13.74 21.87
C PRO A 367 -2.47 -13.20 21.76
N LEU A 368 -3.44 -14.10 21.56
CA LEU A 368 -4.85 -13.71 21.56
C LEU A 368 -5.30 -13.35 22.99
N THR A 369 -6.11 -12.31 23.08
CA THR A 369 -6.83 -11.97 24.31
C THR A 369 -7.98 -12.96 24.55
N ARG A 370 -8.47 -13.02 25.79
CA ARG A 370 -9.61 -13.89 26.14
C ARG A 370 -10.86 -13.55 25.32
N ASP A 371 -11.09 -12.26 25.09
CA ASP A 371 -12.26 -11.79 24.35
C ASP A 371 -12.18 -12.15 22.86
N GLU A 372 -11.00 -12.02 22.24
CA GLU A 372 -10.78 -12.48 20.85
C GLU A 372 -10.96 -13.99 20.70
N ILE A 373 -10.51 -14.78 21.68
CA ILE A 373 -10.71 -16.24 21.67
C ILE A 373 -12.21 -16.53 21.76
N ALA A 374 -12.92 -15.90 22.70
CA ALA A 374 -14.36 -16.08 22.87
C ALA A 374 -15.15 -15.73 21.62
N GLU A 375 -14.85 -14.59 20.99
CA GLU A 375 -15.48 -14.17 19.73
C GLU A 375 -15.25 -15.18 18.60
N ARG A 376 -14.01 -15.66 18.43
CA ARG A 376 -13.68 -16.65 17.39
C ARG A 376 -14.31 -18.02 17.66
N VAL A 377 -14.37 -18.44 18.91
CA VAL A 377 -15.02 -19.70 19.32
C VAL A 377 -16.50 -19.63 18.99
N GLN A 378 -17.18 -18.55 19.35
CA GLN A 378 -18.60 -18.35 19.02
C GLN A 378 -18.84 -18.37 17.52
N ASN A 379 -17.96 -17.76 16.72
CA ASN A 379 -18.07 -17.72 15.26
C ASN A 379 -17.55 -18.99 14.55
N SER A 380 -17.06 -19.99 15.29
CA SER A 380 -16.56 -21.24 14.71
C SER A 380 -17.69 -22.03 14.05
N ALA A 381 -17.43 -22.57 12.85
CA ALA A 381 -18.39 -23.41 12.13
C ALA A 381 -18.87 -24.62 12.97
N LEU A 382 -18.00 -25.20 13.80
CA LEU A 382 -18.33 -26.32 14.68
C LEU A 382 -19.37 -25.92 15.75
N VAL A 383 -19.14 -24.78 16.38
CA VAL A 383 -20.02 -24.24 17.43
C VAL A 383 -21.35 -23.80 16.83
N GLN A 384 -21.32 -23.07 15.70
CA GLN A 384 -22.51 -22.63 14.98
C GLN A 384 -23.36 -23.80 14.48
N THR A 385 -22.74 -24.88 14.00
CA THR A 385 -23.47 -26.09 13.59
C THR A 385 -24.14 -26.76 14.79
N SER A 386 -23.46 -26.81 15.93
CA SER A 386 -24.01 -27.38 17.16
C SER A 386 -25.17 -26.54 17.72
N ILE A 387 -25.05 -25.21 17.70
CA ILE A 387 -26.12 -24.28 18.09
C ILE A 387 -27.36 -24.48 17.22
N ARG A 388 -27.21 -24.47 15.88
CA ARG A 388 -28.33 -24.72 14.96
C ARG A 388 -29.00 -26.05 15.24
N LYS A 389 -28.21 -27.10 15.53
CA LYS A 389 -28.78 -28.41 15.82
C LYS A 389 -29.61 -28.42 17.11
N ILE A 390 -29.14 -27.71 18.13
CA ILE A 390 -29.89 -27.52 19.38
C ILE A 390 -31.18 -26.74 19.10
N GLU A 391 -31.14 -25.66 18.32
CA GLU A 391 -32.32 -24.86 17.98
C GLU A 391 -33.37 -25.66 17.21
N GLU A 392 -32.95 -26.45 16.22
CA GLU A 392 -33.82 -27.38 15.47
C GLU A 392 -34.52 -28.36 16.41
N LEU A 393 -33.76 -28.98 17.31
CA LEU A 393 -34.28 -29.97 18.24
C LEU A 393 -35.13 -29.34 19.36
N CYS A 394 -34.80 -28.13 19.82
CA CYS A 394 -35.62 -27.37 20.76
C CYS A 394 -36.97 -27.01 20.17
N LYS A 395 -37.02 -26.63 18.89
CA LYS A 395 -38.27 -26.39 18.17
C LYS A 395 -39.15 -27.65 18.13
N ILE A 396 -38.56 -28.83 17.95
CA ILE A 396 -39.29 -30.11 17.94
C ILE A 396 -39.77 -30.48 19.36
N VAL A 397 -38.88 -30.41 20.36
CA VAL A 397 -39.13 -30.92 21.72
C VAL A 397 -40.04 -29.98 22.51
N TYR A 398 -39.85 -28.65 22.38
CA TYR A 398 -40.52 -27.64 23.21
C TYR A 398 -41.41 -26.68 22.41
N GLY A 399 -41.31 -26.66 21.08
CA GLY A 399 -42.04 -25.72 20.22
C GLY A 399 -41.40 -24.34 20.09
N ASP A 400 -40.27 -24.10 20.76
CA ASP A 400 -39.50 -22.85 20.73
C ASP A 400 -37.99 -23.15 20.57
N PRO A 401 -37.35 -22.69 19.48
CA PRO A 401 -35.93 -22.94 19.23
C PRO A 401 -34.98 -22.31 20.27
N HIS A 402 -35.37 -21.24 20.96
CA HIS A 402 -34.48 -20.48 21.84
C HIS A 402 -34.71 -20.75 23.33
N ILE A 403 -35.59 -21.69 23.66
CA ILE A 403 -36.04 -21.93 25.04
C ILE A 403 -34.92 -22.28 26.02
N LEU A 404 -33.86 -22.93 25.54
CA LEU A 404 -32.71 -23.33 26.36
C LEU A 404 -31.58 -22.29 26.37
N GLN A 405 -31.62 -21.26 25.52
CA GLN A 405 -30.48 -20.34 25.31
C GLN A 405 -30.08 -19.57 26.59
N ASN A 406 -31.06 -19.19 27.41
CA ASN A 406 -30.83 -18.51 28.68
C ASN A 406 -30.65 -19.46 29.88
N LYS A 407 -30.89 -20.77 29.67
CA LYS A 407 -30.79 -21.80 30.71
C LYS A 407 -29.49 -22.59 30.63
N MET A 408 -28.88 -22.67 29.45
CA MET A 408 -27.60 -23.33 29.25
C MET A 408 -26.49 -22.61 30.04
N PRO A 409 -25.60 -23.37 30.71
CA PRO A 409 -24.46 -22.77 31.38
C PRO A 409 -23.57 -22.06 30.37
N LYS A 410 -23.13 -20.84 30.72
CA LYS A 410 -22.20 -20.08 29.89
C LYS A 410 -20.81 -20.71 30.00
N ILE A 411 -20.37 -21.37 28.93
CA ILE A 411 -19.02 -21.92 28.87
C ILE A 411 -18.03 -20.74 28.81
N LYS A 412 -17.24 -20.59 29.88
CA LYS A 412 -16.22 -19.53 29.99
C LYS A 412 -15.01 -19.88 29.12
N ILE A 413 -14.28 -18.84 28.73
CA ILE A 413 -12.98 -18.95 28.03
C ILE A 413 -11.88 -18.45 28.97
N PRO A 414 -10.85 -19.26 29.27
CA PRO A 414 -10.58 -20.57 28.69
C PRO A 414 -11.51 -21.69 29.17
N VAL A 415 -11.77 -22.70 28.33
CA VAL A 415 -12.66 -23.83 28.69
C VAL A 415 -11.98 -24.69 29.75
N THR A 416 -12.65 -24.83 30.89
CA THR A 416 -12.19 -25.66 32.01
C THR A 416 -12.94 -26.99 32.07
N THR A 417 -12.37 -27.99 32.75
CA THR A 417 -13.04 -29.27 33.03
C THR A 417 -14.36 -29.07 33.78
N GLU A 418 -14.43 -28.07 34.66
CA GLU A 418 -15.65 -27.71 35.39
C GLU A 418 -16.76 -27.23 34.45
N ASN A 419 -16.47 -26.31 33.53
CA ASN A 419 -17.48 -25.82 32.58
C ASN A 419 -17.99 -26.92 31.63
N ILE A 420 -17.12 -27.89 31.31
CA ILE A 420 -17.52 -29.06 30.53
C ILE A 420 -18.49 -29.92 31.36
N ALA A 421 -18.13 -30.24 32.61
CA ALA A 421 -18.96 -31.05 33.50
C ALA A 421 -20.34 -30.41 33.74
N GLU A 422 -20.39 -29.08 33.93
CA GLU A 422 -21.65 -28.32 34.03
C GLU A 422 -22.52 -28.46 32.78
N GLY A 423 -21.93 -28.32 31.60
CA GLY A 423 -22.64 -28.48 30.32
C GLY A 423 -23.13 -29.90 30.08
N GLU A 424 -22.32 -30.91 30.41
CA GLU A 424 -22.71 -32.32 30.35
C GLU A 424 -23.81 -32.67 31.35
N GLN A 425 -23.74 -32.09 32.57
CA GLN A 425 -24.78 -32.25 33.57
C GLN A 425 -26.09 -31.63 33.09
N PHE A 426 -26.04 -30.46 32.47
CA PHE A 426 -27.23 -29.84 31.86
C PHE A 426 -27.83 -30.72 30.76
N ALA A 427 -27.01 -31.34 29.89
CA ALA A 427 -27.49 -32.31 28.91
C ALA A 427 -28.23 -33.50 29.57
N ARG A 428 -27.62 -34.09 30.60
CA ARG A 428 -28.24 -35.19 31.38
C ARG A 428 -29.54 -34.76 32.07
N GLN A 429 -29.65 -33.52 32.51
CA GLN A 429 -30.89 -32.98 33.08
C GLN A 429 -32.00 -32.81 32.03
N VAL A 430 -31.65 -32.39 30.80
CA VAL A 430 -32.61 -32.31 29.69
C VAL A 430 -33.15 -33.70 29.33
N GLU A 431 -32.31 -34.73 29.40
CA GLU A 431 -32.71 -36.12 29.15
C GLU A 431 -33.56 -36.70 30.28
N SER A 432 -33.11 -36.54 31.53
CA SER A 432 -33.73 -37.17 32.71
C SER A 432 -35.01 -36.45 33.15
N PHE A 433 -35.06 -35.13 32.98
CA PHE A 433 -36.16 -34.27 33.46
C PHE A 433 -36.56 -33.20 32.42
N PRO A 434 -36.96 -33.58 31.20
CA PRO A 434 -37.27 -32.66 30.10
C PRO A 434 -38.36 -31.64 30.45
N GLN A 435 -39.37 -32.05 31.23
CA GLN A 435 -40.46 -31.16 31.65
C GLN A 435 -40.02 -30.11 32.68
N SER A 436 -38.90 -30.32 33.39
CA SER A 436 -38.32 -29.29 34.27
C SER A 436 -37.73 -28.12 33.47
N MET A 437 -37.36 -28.37 32.21
CA MET A 437 -36.78 -27.37 31.32
C MET A 437 -37.88 -26.52 30.70
N HIS A 438 -38.89 -27.14 30.12
CA HIS A 438 -40.09 -26.47 29.63
C HIS A 438 -41.19 -27.49 29.34
N ARG A 439 -42.43 -27.02 29.13
CA ARG A 439 -43.52 -27.87 28.64
C ARG A 439 -43.15 -28.46 27.27
N LEU A 440 -43.23 -29.79 27.16
CA LEU A 440 -43.06 -30.51 25.90
C LEU A 440 -44.14 -30.11 24.88
N HIS A 441 -43.73 -30.05 23.62
CA HIS A 441 -44.61 -29.74 22.50
C HIS A 441 -45.73 -30.80 22.38
N GLY A 442 -46.91 -30.36 21.92
CA GLY A 442 -48.09 -31.23 21.78
C GLY A 442 -48.82 -31.58 23.09
N ILE A 443 -49.89 -32.34 22.93
CA ILE A 443 -50.88 -32.67 23.97
C ILE A 443 -50.72 -34.12 24.43
N ASN A 444 -50.88 -34.34 25.74
CA ASN A 444 -51.03 -35.65 26.37
C ASN A 444 -52.20 -35.55 27.37
N ILE A 445 -53.31 -36.24 27.09
CA ILE A 445 -54.50 -36.30 27.96
C ILE A 445 -54.76 -37.76 28.28
N CYS A 446 -54.74 -38.13 29.56
CA CYS A 446 -55.02 -39.48 30.05
C CYS A 446 -54.22 -40.59 29.33
N GLY A 447 -52.97 -40.31 28.92
CA GLY A 447 -52.10 -41.27 28.23
C GLY A 447 -52.21 -41.26 26.71
N ILE A 448 -53.18 -40.55 26.13
CA ILE A 448 -53.31 -40.38 24.67
C ILE A 448 -52.41 -39.22 24.24
N LYS A 449 -51.40 -39.52 23.43
CA LYS A 449 -50.41 -38.56 22.92
C LYS A 449 -50.77 -38.10 21.52
N SER A 450 -50.72 -36.79 21.29
CA SER A 450 -50.71 -36.24 19.92
C SER A 450 -49.44 -36.65 19.16
N GLY A 451 -49.48 -36.68 17.83
CA GLY A 451 -48.28 -36.95 17.01
C GLY A 451 -47.12 -35.99 17.31
N ALA A 452 -47.43 -34.70 17.53
CA ALA A 452 -46.47 -33.69 17.97
C ALA A 452 -45.82 -34.04 19.33
N ARG A 453 -46.57 -34.62 20.27
CA ARG A 453 -46.05 -35.05 21.57
C ARG A 453 -45.17 -36.29 21.46
N ALA A 454 -45.58 -37.30 20.69
CA ALA A 454 -44.78 -38.49 20.44
C ALA A 454 -43.43 -38.11 19.79
N HIS A 455 -43.47 -37.24 18.78
CA HIS A 455 -42.27 -36.76 18.10
C HIS A 455 -41.35 -35.92 19.01
N ALA A 456 -41.93 -35.09 19.89
CA ALA A 456 -41.17 -34.36 20.90
C ALA A 456 -40.44 -35.32 21.86
N GLU A 457 -41.11 -36.37 22.32
CA GLU A 457 -40.53 -37.35 23.25
C GLU A 457 -39.39 -38.18 22.61
N GLU A 458 -39.54 -38.58 21.34
CA GLU A 458 -38.50 -39.27 20.57
C GLU A 458 -37.21 -38.44 20.39
N ASN A 459 -37.33 -37.11 20.40
CA ASN A 459 -36.22 -36.18 20.13
C ASN A 459 -35.54 -35.62 21.39
N ILE A 460 -35.96 -36.03 22.60
CA ILE A 460 -35.31 -35.62 23.86
C ILE A 460 -33.86 -36.12 23.92
N LEU A 461 -33.62 -37.40 23.61
CA LEU A 461 -32.27 -37.97 23.64
C LEU A 461 -31.37 -37.35 22.55
N PRO A 462 -31.82 -37.19 21.29
CA PRO A 462 -31.10 -36.38 20.30
C PRO A 462 -30.77 -34.96 20.78
N LEU A 463 -31.68 -34.28 21.48
CA LEU A 463 -31.44 -32.94 22.03
C LEU A 463 -30.35 -32.96 23.13
N SER A 464 -30.41 -33.91 24.06
CA SER A 464 -29.37 -34.14 25.07
C SER A 464 -28.00 -34.35 24.41
N HIS A 465 -27.92 -35.23 23.41
CA HIS A 465 -26.69 -35.46 22.65
C HIS A 465 -26.21 -34.22 21.89
N ALA A 466 -27.10 -33.40 21.32
CA ALA A 466 -26.72 -32.17 20.65
C ALA A 466 -26.12 -31.14 21.62
N ILE A 467 -26.67 -31.03 22.83
CA ILE A 467 -26.12 -30.19 23.91
C ILE A 467 -24.75 -30.72 24.36
N PHE A 468 -24.62 -32.03 24.54
CA PHE A 468 -23.34 -32.68 24.87
C PHE A 468 -22.27 -32.38 23.81
N ASN A 469 -22.62 -32.52 22.53
CA ASN A 469 -21.74 -32.22 21.41
C ASN A 469 -21.36 -30.74 21.33
N TYR A 470 -22.27 -29.82 21.66
CA TYR A 470 -21.98 -28.39 21.70
C TYR A 470 -20.85 -28.05 22.68
N VAL A 471 -20.89 -28.62 23.89
CA VAL A 471 -19.86 -28.38 24.92
C VAL A 471 -18.48 -28.81 24.42
N HIS A 472 -18.38 -29.98 23.80
CA HIS A 472 -17.13 -30.45 23.21
C HIS A 472 -16.74 -29.70 21.93
N ALA A 473 -17.70 -29.23 21.13
CA ALA A 473 -17.44 -28.41 19.96
C ALA A 473 -16.81 -27.06 20.35
N VAL A 474 -17.26 -26.47 21.46
CA VAL A 474 -16.66 -25.24 22.03
C VAL A 474 -15.21 -25.48 22.46
N ARG A 475 -14.93 -26.56 23.21
CA ARG A 475 -13.54 -26.94 23.59
C ARG A 475 -12.66 -27.19 22.36
N LEU A 476 -13.18 -27.94 21.38
CA LEU A 476 -12.44 -28.26 20.16
C LEU A 476 -12.16 -27.00 19.34
N ALA A 477 -13.13 -26.09 19.24
CA ALA A 477 -12.95 -24.81 18.58
C ALA A 477 -11.87 -23.97 19.27
N GLU A 478 -11.89 -23.86 20.60
CA GLU A 478 -10.85 -23.15 21.36
C GLU A 478 -9.46 -23.75 21.09
N ASN A 479 -9.31 -25.07 21.24
CA ASN A 479 -8.04 -25.76 21.02
C ASN A 479 -7.52 -25.52 19.60
N ASN A 480 -8.38 -25.66 18.59
CA ASN A 480 -8.01 -25.42 17.19
C ASN A 480 -7.60 -23.95 16.96
N ILE A 481 -8.27 -22.99 17.59
CA ILE A 481 -7.92 -21.57 17.48
C ILE A 481 -6.55 -21.29 18.09
N LEU A 482 -6.30 -21.82 19.29
CA LEU A 482 -5.03 -21.65 20.00
C LEU A 482 -3.88 -22.32 19.25
N GLU A 483 -4.04 -23.57 18.80
CA GLU A 483 -3.03 -24.32 18.06
C GLU A 483 -2.70 -23.63 16.73
N ASN A 484 -3.71 -23.25 15.94
CA ASN A 484 -3.49 -22.53 14.69
C ASN A 484 -2.81 -21.17 14.90
N HIS A 485 -3.14 -20.48 15.99
CA HIS A 485 -2.48 -19.21 16.34
C HIS A 485 -1.01 -19.41 16.73
N GLN A 486 -0.69 -20.45 17.50
CA GLN A 486 0.68 -20.82 17.85
C GLN A 486 1.50 -21.22 16.62
N LEU A 487 0.93 -22.01 15.71
CA LEU A 487 1.57 -22.35 14.43
C LEU A 487 1.81 -21.11 13.59
N LYS A 488 0.86 -20.17 13.54
CA LYS A 488 1.02 -18.88 12.88
C LYS A 488 2.14 -18.05 13.51
N GLN A 489 2.23 -17.99 14.84
CA GLN A 489 3.32 -17.32 15.56
C GLN A 489 4.69 -17.89 15.15
N LYS A 490 4.88 -19.20 15.29
CA LYS A 490 6.13 -19.89 14.92
C LYS A 490 6.50 -19.69 13.45
N ARG A 491 5.50 -19.71 12.56
CA ARG A 491 5.71 -19.46 11.12
C ARG A 491 6.17 -18.03 10.85
N CYS A 492 5.49 -17.04 11.42
CA CYS A 492 5.76 -15.62 11.19
C CYS A 492 7.07 -15.14 11.83
N GLU A 493 7.55 -15.80 12.89
CA GLU A 493 8.85 -15.52 13.52
C GLU A 493 10.05 -15.82 12.61
N LYS A 494 9.88 -16.67 11.60
CA LYS A 494 10.92 -16.96 10.59
C LYS A 494 11.01 -15.82 9.57
N SER A 495 12.22 -15.38 9.26
CA SER A 495 12.51 -14.50 8.12
C SER A 495 13.01 -15.30 6.93
N VAL A 496 12.71 -14.85 5.71
CA VAL A 496 13.27 -15.40 4.47
C VAL A 496 14.13 -14.33 3.81
N LYS A 497 15.40 -14.67 3.54
CA LYS A 497 16.35 -13.78 2.85
C LYS A 497 16.04 -13.70 1.36
N THR A 498 16.57 -12.71 0.65
CA THR A 498 16.56 -12.72 -0.82
C THR A 498 17.43 -13.87 -1.34
N PRO A 499 17.15 -14.40 -2.54
CA PRO A 499 17.95 -15.48 -3.12
C PRO A 499 19.41 -15.03 -3.31
N SER A 500 20.34 -16.00 -3.24
CA SER A 500 21.75 -15.73 -3.53
C SER A 500 21.94 -15.32 -5.00
N GLN A 501 23.07 -14.67 -5.30
CA GLN A 501 23.38 -14.28 -6.68
C GLN A 501 23.37 -15.48 -7.65
N ALA A 502 23.88 -16.64 -7.21
CA ALA A 502 23.83 -17.88 -7.99
C ALA A 502 22.39 -18.31 -8.31
N MET A 503 21.46 -18.18 -7.34
CA MET A 503 20.03 -18.46 -7.57
C MET A 503 19.40 -17.44 -8.51
N ASN A 504 19.71 -16.14 -8.35
CA ASN A 504 19.18 -15.10 -9.23
C ASN A 504 19.65 -15.28 -10.68
N ASN A 505 20.91 -15.66 -10.88
CA ASN A 505 21.44 -16.03 -12.18
C ASN A 505 20.66 -17.21 -12.75
N LEU A 506 20.48 -18.27 -11.96
CA LEU A 506 19.71 -19.44 -12.39
C LEU A 506 18.26 -19.09 -12.77
N PHE A 507 17.58 -18.24 -11.99
CA PHE A 507 16.23 -17.77 -12.30
C PHE A 507 16.13 -16.99 -13.62
N SER A 508 17.26 -16.52 -14.15
CA SER A 508 17.34 -15.75 -15.39
C SER A 508 17.73 -16.60 -16.60
N LEU A 509 18.17 -17.84 -16.40
CA LEU A 509 18.56 -18.77 -17.48
C LEU A 509 17.36 -19.44 -18.14
N SER A 510 17.55 -19.94 -19.38
CA SER A 510 16.57 -20.81 -20.04
C SER A 510 16.44 -22.16 -19.32
N LYS A 511 15.38 -22.92 -19.62
CA LYS A 511 15.14 -24.21 -18.97
C LYS A 511 16.27 -25.21 -19.21
N GLU A 512 16.83 -25.25 -20.41
CA GLU A 512 17.92 -26.14 -20.81
C GLU A 512 19.20 -25.76 -20.06
N GLN A 513 19.51 -24.46 -20.03
CA GLN A 513 20.65 -23.93 -19.28
C GLN A 513 20.53 -24.17 -17.77
N GLN A 514 19.32 -24.06 -17.21
CA GLN A 514 19.06 -24.38 -15.81
C GLN A 514 19.37 -25.84 -15.51
N GLN A 515 18.94 -26.78 -16.36
CA GLN A 515 19.18 -28.21 -16.18
C GLN A 515 20.68 -28.54 -16.22
N GLU A 516 21.39 -27.99 -17.20
CA GLU A 516 22.84 -28.18 -17.35
C GLU A 516 23.59 -27.61 -16.13
N PHE A 517 23.30 -26.36 -15.75
CA PHE A 517 23.96 -25.69 -14.64
C PHE A 517 23.71 -26.41 -13.31
N LEU A 518 22.48 -26.89 -13.10
CA LEU A 518 22.14 -27.69 -11.93
C LEU A 518 22.83 -29.05 -11.97
N ALA A 519 22.94 -29.72 -13.13
CA ALA A 519 23.65 -31.01 -13.25
C ALA A 519 25.12 -30.92 -12.85
N GLN A 520 25.75 -29.78 -13.11
CA GLN A 520 27.15 -29.53 -12.78
C GLN A 520 27.35 -29.03 -11.34
N SER A 521 26.29 -28.66 -10.60
CA SER A 521 26.40 -28.12 -9.23
C SER A 521 25.38 -28.75 -8.24
N PRO A 522 25.76 -29.86 -7.58
CA PRO A 522 24.96 -30.47 -6.51
C PRO A 522 24.67 -29.53 -5.34
N GLU A 523 25.60 -28.64 -5.00
CA GLU A 523 25.47 -27.68 -3.91
C GLU A 523 24.36 -26.67 -4.21
N LEU A 524 24.30 -26.16 -5.44
CA LEU A 524 23.26 -25.21 -5.84
C LEU A 524 21.87 -25.88 -5.86
N ARG A 525 21.78 -27.14 -6.28
CA ARG A 525 20.53 -27.94 -6.17
C ARG A 525 20.05 -28.01 -4.72
N MET A 526 20.94 -28.33 -3.79
CA MET A 526 20.61 -28.40 -2.36
C MET A 526 20.21 -27.03 -1.81
N GLN A 527 20.94 -25.97 -2.19
CA GLN A 527 20.63 -24.60 -1.77
C GLN A 527 19.22 -24.17 -2.21
N ILE A 528 18.83 -24.46 -3.46
CA ILE A 528 17.49 -24.10 -3.97
C ILE A 528 16.40 -24.89 -3.27
N ASN A 529 16.58 -26.20 -3.07
CA ASN A 529 15.60 -27.00 -2.35
C ASN A 529 15.42 -26.52 -0.91
N THR A 530 16.52 -26.18 -0.23
CA THR A 530 16.49 -25.63 1.12
C THR A 530 15.78 -24.28 1.16
N TYR A 531 16.11 -23.38 0.22
CA TYR A 531 15.49 -22.06 0.12
C TYR A 531 13.98 -22.15 -0.16
N MET A 532 13.58 -23.02 -1.08
CA MET A 532 12.17 -23.24 -1.40
C MET A 532 11.39 -23.84 -0.25
N LEU A 533 12.00 -24.74 0.53
CA LEU A 533 11.40 -25.26 1.75
C LEU A 533 11.16 -24.14 2.77
N GLN A 534 12.14 -23.27 3.02
CA GLN A 534 12.00 -22.11 3.90
C GLN A 534 10.85 -21.18 3.46
N LEU A 535 10.76 -20.92 2.15
CA LEU A 535 9.73 -20.06 1.59
C LEU A 535 8.33 -20.70 1.69
N GLN A 536 8.21 -22.01 1.41
CA GLN A 536 6.96 -22.76 1.55
C GLN A 536 6.48 -22.85 3.01
N GLU A 537 7.40 -23.07 3.95
CA GLU A 537 7.08 -23.06 5.38
C GLU A 537 6.64 -21.67 5.86
N ARG A 538 7.26 -20.61 5.34
CA ARG A 538 6.94 -19.23 5.73
C ARG A 538 5.60 -18.75 5.18
N LEU A 539 5.20 -19.21 3.99
CA LEU A 539 3.97 -18.78 3.33
C LEU A 539 2.76 -19.59 3.77
N SER A 540 1.70 -18.92 4.23
CA SER A 540 0.44 -19.57 4.60
C SER A 540 -0.27 -20.18 3.38
N PRO A 541 -1.18 -21.15 3.56
CA PRO A 541 -1.99 -21.68 2.45
C PRO A 541 -2.77 -20.59 1.70
N CYS A 542 -3.19 -19.53 2.39
CA CYS A 542 -3.87 -18.38 1.78
C CYS A 542 -2.90 -17.52 0.95
N GLU A 543 -1.70 -17.24 1.46
CA GLU A 543 -0.65 -16.52 0.73
C GLU A 543 -0.22 -17.30 -0.53
N GLN A 544 -0.04 -18.62 -0.41
CA GLN A 544 0.26 -19.48 -1.57
C GLN A 544 -0.89 -19.53 -2.59
N ARG A 545 -2.15 -19.41 -2.13
CA ARG A 545 -3.30 -19.27 -3.02
C ARG A 545 -3.26 -17.92 -3.75
N ALA A 546 -3.02 -16.82 -3.04
CA ALA A 546 -2.89 -15.49 -3.62
C ALA A 546 -1.78 -15.44 -4.69
N ILE A 547 -0.66 -16.15 -4.49
CA ILE A 547 0.40 -16.30 -5.50
C ILE A 547 -0.11 -17.03 -6.75
N ARG A 548 -0.88 -18.11 -6.61
CA ARG A 548 -1.44 -18.86 -7.77
C ARG A 548 -2.47 -18.04 -8.54
N GLU A 549 -3.24 -17.22 -7.84
CA GLU A 549 -4.29 -16.37 -8.41
C GLU A 549 -3.74 -15.01 -8.90
N ASN A 550 -2.43 -14.76 -8.79
CA ASN A 550 -1.78 -13.47 -9.07
C ASN A 550 -2.40 -12.28 -8.30
N ASN A 551 -2.98 -12.54 -7.13
CA ASN A 551 -3.57 -11.52 -6.27
C ASN A 551 -2.50 -10.91 -5.36
N TYR A 552 -1.65 -10.05 -5.94
CA TYR A 552 -0.53 -9.43 -5.23
C TYR A 552 -0.96 -8.42 -4.16
N GLN A 553 -2.15 -7.83 -4.28
CA GLN A 553 -2.69 -6.93 -3.26
C GLN A 553 -3.01 -7.69 -1.97
N GLU A 554 -3.69 -8.83 -2.09
CA GLU A 554 -3.99 -9.69 -0.94
C GLU A 554 -2.71 -10.30 -0.35
N LEU A 555 -1.76 -10.71 -1.20
CA LEU A 555 -0.46 -11.20 -0.76
C LEU A 555 0.31 -10.13 0.04
N ALA A 556 0.38 -8.90 -0.49
CA ALA A 556 1.04 -7.77 0.18
C ALA A 556 0.40 -7.45 1.53
N LYS A 557 -0.93 -7.45 1.59
CA LYS A 557 -1.71 -7.21 2.81
C LYS A 557 -1.50 -8.29 3.88
N THR A 558 -1.57 -9.56 3.49
CA THR A 558 -1.44 -10.70 4.41
C THR A 558 -0.03 -10.85 4.96
N ILE A 559 0.98 -10.65 4.12
CA ILE A 559 2.39 -10.65 4.55
C ILE A 559 2.72 -9.39 5.35
N GLY A 560 2.17 -8.23 4.98
CA GLY A 560 2.56 -6.93 5.51
C GLY A 560 3.79 -6.41 4.77
N THR A 561 3.65 -6.13 3.48
CA THR A 561 4.73 -5.60 2.62
C THR A 561 4.17 -4.75 1.47
N SER A 562 5.02 -4.20 0.60
CA SER A 562 4.61 -3.51 -0.62
C SER A 562 4.07 -4.47 -1.68
N VAL A 563 3.25 -3.97 -2.60
CA VAL A 563 2.76 -4.77 -3.73
C VAL A 563 3.90 -5.20 -4.65
N ASN A 564 4.92 -4.35 -4.87
CA ASN A 564 6.10 -4.74 -5.64
C ASN A 564 6.89 -5.86 -4.96
N ASN A 565 7.12 -5.79 -3.65
CA ASN A 565 7.79 -6.89 -2.97
C ASN A 565 6.95 -8.18 -2.99
N ALA A 566 5.62 -8.07 -2.90
CA ALA A 566 4.72 -9.22 -3.06
C ALA A 566 4.82 -9.86 -4.45
N LYS A 567 4.97 -9.06 -5.52
CA LYS A 567 5.25 -9.57 -6.88
C LYS A 567 6.59 -10.29 -6.95
N GLU A 568 7.65 -9.74 -6.35
CA GLU A 568 8.96 -10.41 -6.32
C GLU A 568 8.92 -11.72 -5.51
N ILE A 569 8.23 -11.76 -4.37
CA ILE A 569 7.96 -13.00 -3.61
C ILE A 569 7.26 -14.03 -4.50
N ALA A 570 6.20 -13.64 -5.19
CA ALA A 570 5.42 -14.53 -6.06
C ALA A 570 6.28 -15.06 -7.22
N LYS A 571 7.05 -14.19 -7.88
CA LYS A 571 7.96 -14.52 -8.98
C LYS A 571 9.04 -15.52 -8.55
N ILE A 572 9.71 -15.26 -7.42
CA ILE A 572 10.73 -16.18 -6.88
C ILE A 572 10.10 -17.53 -6.52
N PHE A 573 8.92 -17.53 -5.88
CA PHE A 573 8.22 -18.75 -5.51
C PHE A 573 7.82 -19.58 -6.73
N GLN A 574 7.30 -18.94 -7.78
CA GLN A 574 6.89 -19.60 -9.02
C GLN A 574 8.10 -20.18 -9.78
N LYS A 575 9.14 -19.38 -10.01
CA LYS A 575 10.38 -19.84 -10.68
C LYS A 575 11.07 -20.96 -9.90
N GLY A 576 11.16 -20.84 -8.59
CA GLY A 576 11.75 -21.88 -7.75
C GLY A 576 10.96 -23.18 -7.79
N LYS A 577 9.62 -23.12 -7.79
CA LYS A 577 8.78 -24.33 -7.98
C LYS A 577 8.96 -24.98 -9.34
N GLU A 578 9.05 -24.18 -10.40
CA GLU A 578 9.31 -24.69 -11.75
C GLU A 578 10.65 -25.45 -11.81
N ILE A 579 11.71 -24.85 -11.25
CA ILE A 579 13.02 -25.50 -11.14
C ILE A 579 12.94 -26.80 -10.32
N GLN A 580 12.24 -26.79 -9.18
CA GLN A 580 12.06 -28.00 -8.36
C GLN A 580 11.33 -29.13 -9.09
N LEU A 581 10.31 -28.81 -9.90
CA LEU A 581 9.61 -29.78 -10.72
C LEU A 581 10.51 -30.35 -11.81
N ASN A 582 11.31 -29.49 -12.46
CA ASN A 582 12.24 -29.88 -13.52
C ASN A 582 13.45 -30.71 -13.01
N MET A 583 13.74 -30.68 -11.71
CA MET A 583 14.79 -31.50 -11.09
C MET A 583 14.33 -32.93 -10.74
N GLN A 584 13.03 -33.23 -10.76
CA GLN A 584 12.52 -34.57 -10.45
C GLN A 584 12.77 -35.52 -11.65
N PRO A 585 13.28 -36.75 -11.46
CA PRO A 585 13.39 -37.72 -12.55
C PRO A 585 12.01 -38.04 -13.13
N GLU A 586 11.89 -38.24 -14.44
CA GLU A 586 10.61 -38.56 -15.12
C GLU A 586 9.86 -39.74 -14.48
N HIS A 587 10.57 -40.67 -13.84
CA HIS A 587 9.97 -41.79 -13.10
C HIS A 587 9.21 -41.40 -11.82
N PHE A 588 9.39 -40.19 -11.29
CA PHE A 588 8.71 -39.71 -10.08
C PHE A 588 7.34 -39.08 -10.37
N LEU A 589 7.14 -38.52 -11.56
CA LEU A 589 5.85 -37.95 -12.00
C LEU A 589 4.74 -39.00 -12.06
N HIS A 590 5.09 -40.24 -12.41
CA HIS A 590 4.12 -41.33 -12.49
C HIS A 590 3.72 -41.89 -11.12
N ARG A 591 4.58 -41.73 -10.09
CA ARG A 591 4.30 -42.14 -8.71
C ARG A 591 3.54 -41.05 -7.94
N GLN A 592 3.84 -39.77 -8.14
CA GLN A 592 3.11 -38.66 -7.52
C GLN A 592 1.67 -38.51 -8.01
N SER A 593 1.35 -38.83 -9.28
CA SER A 593 -0.06 -38.79 -9.73
C SER A 593 -0.90 -39.90 -9.08
N LYS A 594 -0.30 -41.07 -8.83
CA LYS A 594 -0.94 -42.18 -8.09
C LYS A 594 -0.99 -41.92 -6.58
N GLU A 595 0.05 -41.31 -6.00
CA GLU A 595 0.11 -40.99 -4.57
C GLU A 595 -0.70 -39.76 -4.18
N HIS A 596 -0.84 -38.73 -5.04
CA HIS A 596 -1.76 -37.62 -4.78
C HIS A 596 -3.24 -38.02 -4.94
N ALA A 597 -3.56 -38.90 -5.89
CA ALA A 597 -4.88 -39.52 -5.97
C ALA A 597 -5.18 -40.40 -4.74
N ALA A 598 -4.19 -41.14 -4.24
CA ALA A 598 -4.35 -41.98 -3.05
C ALA A 598 -4.31 -41.20 -1.72
N ALA A 599 -3.55 -40.11 -1.61
CA ALA A 599 -3.41 -39.31 -0.39
C ALA A 599 -4.55 -38.31 -0.19
N SER A 600 -5.15 -37.80 -1.27
CA SER A 600 -6.35 -36.97 -1.22
C SER A 600 -7.58 -37.77 -0.77
N TRP A 601 -7.68 -39.05 -1.16
CA TRP A 601 -8.76 -39.95 -0.75
C TRP A 601 -8.54 -40.64 0.61
N ASN A 602 -7.30 -40.98 0.97
CA ASN A 602 -7.02 -41.73 2.22
C ASN A 602 -6.91 -40.85 3.49
N LYS A 603 -6.64 -39.54 3.37
CA LYS A 603 -6.51 -38.68 4.57
C LYS A 603 -7.87 -38.30 5.16
N SER A 604 -8.88 -38.06 4.32
CA SER A 604 -10.26 -37.81 4.78
C SER A 604 -10.96 -39.07 5.30
N THR A 605 -10.67 -40.25 4.75
CA THR A 605 -11.30 -41.51 5.18
C THR A 605 -10.64 -42.14 6.41
N LYS A 606 -9.32 -42.00 6.59
CA LYS A 606 -8.64 -42.49 7.81
C LYS A 606 -8.94 -41.64 9.04
N GLU A 607 -9.03 -40.31 8.93
CA GLU A 607 -9.41 -39.46 10.08
C GLU A 607 -10.87 -39.71 10.51
N TYR A 608 -11.80 -39.92 9.56
CA TYR A 608 -13.18 -40.31 9.89
C TYR A 608 -13.29 -41.75 10.43
N ALA A 609 -12.49 -42.70 9.93
CA ALA A 609 -12.50 -44.08 10.41
C ALA A 609 -11.84 -44.23 11.79
N GLN A 610 -10.75 -43.49 12.09
CA GLN A 610 -10.11 -43.50 13.41
C GLN A 610 -10.97 -42.83 14.49
N ILE A 611 -11.67 -41.74 14.16
CA ILE A 611 -12.58 -41.06 15.10
C ILE A 611 -13.84 -41.91 15.35
N SER A 612 -14.40 -42.54 14.30
CA SER A 612 -15.54 -43.47 14.43
C SER A 612 -15.18 -44.71 15.26
N SER A 613 -14.01 -45.32 15.03
CA SER A 613 -13.57 -46.50 15.77
C SER A 613 -13.19 -46.21 17.23
N GLN A 614 -12.59 -45.05 17.52
CA GLN A 614 -12.31 -44.63 18.90
C GLN A 614 -13.60 -44.31 19.67
N SER A 615 -14.59 -43.69 19.01
CA SER A 615 -15.92 -43.45 19.57
C SER A 615 -16.65 -44.77 19.87
N VAL A 616 -16.62 -45.73 18.94
CA VAL A 616 -17.26 -47.05 19.10
C VAL A 616 -16.61 -47.87 20.22
N MET A 617 -15.29 -47.81 20.35
CA MET A 617 -14.55 -48.47 21.45
C MET A 617 -14.88 -47.85 22.83
N ASN A 618 -14.97 -46.53 22.91
CA ASN A 618 -15.34 -45.84 24.15
C ASN A 618 -16.81 -46.10 24.54
N THR A 619 -17.75 -46.14 23.58
CA THR A 619 -19.13 -46.57 23.87
C THR A 619 -19.24 -48.03 24.28
N LYS A 620 -18.43 -48.94 23.74
CA LYS A 620 -18.42 -50.35 24.15
C LYS A 620 -17.86 -50.53 25.57
N GLN A 621 -16.85 -49.75 25.95
CA GLN A 621 -16.34 -49.74 27.33
C GLN A 621 -17.36 -49.14 28.31
N LEU A 622 -18.03 -48.05 27.93
CA LEU A 622 -19.08 -47.42 28.75
C LEU A 622 -20.30 -48.33 28.94
N ILE A 623 -20.74 -49.04 27.90
CA ILE A 623 -21.84 -50.03 27.97
C ILE A 623 -21.45 -51.24 28.84
N LYS A 624 -20.16 -51.62 28.88
CA LYS A 624 -19.66 -52.71 29.74
C LYS A 624 -19.64 -52.30 31.22
N SER A 625 -19.28 -51.05 31.52
CA SER A 625 -19.31 -50.49 32.86
C SER A 625 -20.75 -50.30 33.38
N ILE A 626 -21.67 -49.84 32.54
CA ILE A 626 -23.10 -49.66 32.89
C ILE A 626 -23.81 -51.02 33.13
N LYS A 627 -23.36 -52.10 32.45
CA LYS A 627 -23.89 -53.45 32.70
C LYS A 627 -23.35 -54.09 33.99
N GLN A 628 -22.22 -53.64 34.51
CA GLN A 628 -21.66 -54.14 35.78
C GLN A 628 -22.26 -53.43 37.01
N GLU A 629 -22.81 -52.23 36.86
CA GLU A 629 -23.47 -51.49 37.96
C GLU A 629 -24.96 -51.83 38.14
N LYS A 630 -25.61 -52.50 37.17
CA LYS A 630 -26.99 -53.01 37.33
C LYS A 630 -27.01 -54.47 37.77
N ALA A 631 -26.61 -54.72 39.01
CA ALA A 631 -27.02 -55.92 39.74
C ALA A 631 -27.14 -55.62 41.25
N PRO A 632 -28.34 -55.36 41.77
CA PRO A 632 -28.60 -55.51 43.19
C PRO A 632 -29.39 -56.80 43.47
N GLN A 633 -28.77 -57.63 44.31
CA GLN A 633 -29.36 -58.39 45.41
C GLN A 633 -30.89 -58.57 45.41
N GLN A 634 -31.34 -59.82 45.26
CA GLN A 634 -32.41 -60.37 46.10
C GLN A 634 -32.04 -61.75 46.65
N SER A 635 -32.41 -61.91 47.91
CA SER A 635 -32.06 -62.85 48.97
C SER A 635 -32.56 -64.30 48.86
N ILE A 636 -31.76 -65.23 49.40
CA ILE A 636 -32.08 -66.26 50.42
C ILE A 636 -33.12 -67.38 50.11
N GLN A 637 -32.61 -68.62 50.13
CA GLN A 637 -33.16 -69.94 50.54
C GLN A 637 -34.64 -70.33 50.29
N ARG A 638 -34.85 -71.46 49.58
CA ARG A 638 -35.24 -72.78 50.15
C ARG A 638 -35.37 -73.88 49.08
N HIS A 639 -35.36 -75.12 49.58
CA HIS A 639 -35.18 -76.43 48.97
C HIS A 639 -36.21 -76.93 47.93
N LYS A 640 -35.66 -77.80 47.04
CA LYS A 640 -36.15 -79.09 46.51
C LYS A 640 -37.32 -79.17 45.49
N THR A 641 -37.11 -80.19 44.65
CA THR A 641 -38.04 -81.06 43.88
C THR A 641 -38.44 -80.65 42.45
N GLU A 642 -37.82 -81.37 41.50
CA GLU A 642 -38.43 -82.24 40.48
C GLU A 642 -39.51 -81.72 39.50
N ASN A 643 -39.20 -82.03 38.23
CA ASN A 643 -40.06 -82.59 37.19
C ASN A 643 -41.03 -81.71 36.37
N VAL A 644 -40.63 -81.55 35.09
CA VAL A 644 -41.32 -82.07 33.87
C VAL A 644 -42.69 -81.48 33.45
N LYS A 645 -42.73 -81.14 32.14
CA LYS A 645 -43.86 -81.02 31.18
C LYS A 645 -44.75 -79.77 31.28
N VAL A 646 -44.74 -78.88 30.27
CA VAL A 646 -45.31 -78.95 28.90
C VAL A 646 -46.75 -78.41 28.85
N MET A 647 -46.95 -77.58 27.81
CA MET A 647 -48.20 -77.10 27.21
C MET A 647 -48.98 -75.99 27.93
N THR A 648 -49.67 -75.03 27.31
CA THR A 648 -49.73 -74.40 25.98
C THR A 648 -51.03 -73.59 26.00
N MET A 649 -51.02 -72.34 25.49
CA MET A 649 -52.17 -71.53 25.01
C MET A 649 -53.23 -71.06 26.02
N CYS A 650 -53.97 -69.97 25.83
CA CYS A 650 -53.95 -68.75 25.00
C CYS A 650 -55.15 -67.92 25.51
N LEU A 651 -54.99 -66.61 25.71
CA LEU A 651 -55.99 -65.56 25.44
C LEU A 651 -55.36 -64.19 25.70
#